data_AF-A0A0G0ANI6-F1
#
_entry.id   AF-A0A0G0ANI6-F1
#
_cell.length_a   1.000
_cell.length_b   1.000
_cell.length_c   1.000
_cell.angle_alpha   90.00
_cell.angle_beta   90.00
_cell.angle_gamma   90.00
#
_symmetry.space_group_name_H-M   'P 1'
#
loop_
_entity.id
_entity.type
_entity.pdbx_description
1 polymer ?
#
loop_
_entity_poly.entity_id
_entity_poly.type
_entity_poly.pdbx_seq_one_letter_code
_entity_poly.pdbx_strand_id
1 'polypeptide(L)'
;MMDTEKVEPVNDVDMVEYQEKEFLATEPELTAEEKRLERSLVLKADILIVGMTSLVFLVNQWDRGNIGNARVMGLQKDLNISNDQFYNAVSLYYVGYVICIIPANLSIRFFKAHRQVGGCVIAFATLSCCMAAAKNAATVLALRILFGFASTFLQALTLYTSLWYKRDELATRTSAFYSAATIAGAFSGLIAYAIQKNLDGALGHSAWQWLFIIQGCAGIFVGISAWLLMPPPPDQIKDLKHWIFSKAELEVAIKRLKTYNKAGAGFDKKQMLVAFKDPKVYFCSVMNAGIALGLASISAFLPSFVQQFGFSPTRTQLFSIIPYACAFVTLLIVNYTSDRTGIKGPLLMLCFAFSIAGYIILMVVSSIKVKIFGTCLITMGVFPCVTLLGAWASINVGGFTKRAMTWGVAEVVGQCFAIMASHIYTDPPRYLKGHSICLAFQAMGFISAFLMWLHMRHLNGKKEEEAARHQAAGTVHPMSHQSLEEAYDYHPDFRYILLISCIEIDSSSPSTHLKSLTINYTMPSSNVQEQPEATVFYVGGEYIQDDRGTHMTGSMCVRRYGKKVPGQPAIVFIHGASQTGTHWEATPDNRPGLAMLLAADNWECYVVDQPGVGRSRYHAADIGDLTHYAVEELEAAFTAPQPENSPWAHLHTQWPGSGKRGDPVFDAFYASQVGHIGSYAKVESLFRPAIEALLRKIGPAFLITHSQSGPLGWHAADACPELVCGIVALEPHGPPFQYPDCPPFNSRPEIVGKLIHPFGITSTPLLYEPPLQEDAVKLPYGMLPARGEDMIEETGIYAGLIKGPRQEHPIRQLKNLGHIPVILVTAEASYHAGYDHLTAEFLRDAGVPIKHVYLADQGIRGNGHMMAIEKNNKEVQQYISKWLRKQVLPSLS
;
A
#
# COMPACT_ATOMS: atom_id res chain seq x y z
N MET A 1 22.03 31.43 48.13
CA MET A 1 22.89 30.40 48.73
C MET A 1 21.99 29.31 49.28
N MET A 2 22.00 28.14 48.63
CA MET A 2 21.47 26.84 49.04
C MET A 2 21.61 25.98 47.78
N ASP A 3 22.83 25.51 47.51
CA ASP A 3 23.42 24.25 47.97
C ASP A 3 23.25 23.18 46.89
N THR A 4 24.34 23.05 46.15
CA THR A 4 24.64 22.03 45.16
C THR A 4 24.92 20.71 45.87
N GLU A 5 24.01 19.75 45.78
CA GLU A 5 24.31 18.35 46.12
C GLU A 5 24.66 17.54 44.87
N LYS A 6 25.74 16.78 45.06
CA LYS A 6 26.56 16.04 44.10
C LYS A 6 25.79 14.97 43.35
N VAL A 7 26.05 14.88 42.04
CA VAL A 7 25.75 13.71 41.22
C VAL A 7 26.84 12.67 41.48
N GLU A 8 26.47 11.50 42.01
CA GLU A 8 27.35 10.33 42.07
C GLU A 8 27.37 9.60 40.71
N PRO A 9 28.51 9.01 40.30
CA PRO A 9 28.59 8.23 39.08
C PRO A 9 27.92 6.87 39.28
N VAL A 10 26.94 6.55 38.43
CA VAL A 10 26.33 5.22 38.40
C VAL A 10 27.33 4.25 37.77
N ASN A 11 27.73 3.25 38.56
CA ASN A 11 28.60 2.15 38.16
C ASN A 11 27.94 1.25 37.09
N ASP A 12 28.76 0.77 36.16
CA ASP A 12 28.46 -0.29 35.20
C ASP A 12 28.14 -1.63 35.88
N VAL A 13 26.89 -1.85 36.29
CA VAL A 13 26.30 -3.19 36.49
C VAL A 13 24.79 -3.11 36.20
N ASP A 14 24.30 -4.03 35.35
CA ASP A 14 22.90 -4.27 34.94
C ASP A 14 22.30 -3.44 33.79
N MET A 15 22.93 -3.50 32.60
CA MET A 15 22.35 -3.13 31.31
C MET A 15 21.53 -4.26 30.63
N VAL A 16 20.97 -5.21 31.40
CA VAL A 16 20.20 -6.35 30.86
C VAL A 16 18.85 -6.50 31.56
N GLU A 17 18.04 -5.44 31.68
CA GLU A 17 16.58 -5.60 31.94
C GLU A 17 15.70 -4.36 31.69
N TYR A 18 16.12 -3.40 30.84
CA TYR A 18 15.37 -2.14 30.62
C TYR A 18 14.77 -1.97 29.21
N GLN A 19 14.56 -3.04 28.43
CA GLN A 19 14.00 -2.93 27.06
C GLN A 19 12.50 -3.25 26.91
N GLU A 20 11.78 -3.60 27.97
CA GLU A 20 10.41 -4.13 27.83
C GLU A 20 9.27 -3.07 27.87
N LYS A 21 9.59 -1.78 28.06
CA LYS A 21 8.58 -0.73 28.29
C LYS A 21 8.25 0.16 27.08
N GLU A 22 9.05 0.15 26.03
CA GLU A 22 8.94 1.17 24.97
C GLU A 22 7.91 0.76 23.90
N PHE A 23 6.92 1.64 23.66
CA PHE A 23 6.04 1.54 22.50
C PHE A 23 6.82 1.90 21.24
N LEU A 24 6.85 1.00 20.24
CA LEU A 24 7.44 1.27 18.94
C LEU A 24 6.39 1.86 18.00
N ALA A 25 6.55 3.13 17.63
CA ALA A 25 5.66 3.82 16.69
C ALA A 25 5.77 3.27 15.26
N THR A 26 6.92 2.69 14.91
CA THR A 26 7.23 2.11 13.59
C THR A 26 7.38 0.60 13.66
N GLU A 27 7.10 -0.09 12.54
CA GLU A 27 7.33 -1.53 12.46
C GLU A 27 8.83 -1.84 12.64
N PRO A 28 9.19 -2.81 13.48
CA PRO A 28 10.58 -3.19 13.66
C PRO A 28 11.14 -3.80 12.38
N GLU A 29 12.33 -3.35 11.97
CA GLU A 29 13.00 -3.93 10.80
C GLU A 29 13.31 -5.41 11.02
N LEU A 30 12.92 -6.22 10.04
CA LEU A 30 13.20 -7.65 10.01
C LEU A 30 14.41 -7.93 9.12
N THR A 31 15.33 -8.76 9.60
CA THR A 31 16.44 -9.28 8.80
C THR A 31 15.94 -10.14 7.63
N ALA A 32 16.79 -10.42 6.65
CA ALA A 32 16.41 -11.28 5.52
C ALA A 32 15.95 -12.68 5.97
N GLU A 33 16.57 -13.22 7.02
CA GLU A 33 16.17 -14.49 7.64
C GLU A 33 14.81 -14.38 8.34
N GLU A 34 14.61 -13.33 9.14
CA GLU A 34 13.33 -13.06 9.81
C GLU A 34 12.18 -12.85 8.80
N LYS A 35 12.43 -12.21 7.65
CA LYS A 35 11.44 -12.07 6.55
C LYS A 35 11.06 -13.43 5.94
N ARG A 36 12.01 -14.36 5.82
CA ARG A 36 11.72 -15.74 5.36
C ARG A 36 10.87 -16.48 6.40
N LEU A 37 11.20 -16.36 7.68
CA LEU A 37 10.43 -16.93 8.78
C LEU A 37 9.03 -16.33 8.87
N GLU A 38 8.89 -15.02 8.65
CA GLU A 38 7.61 -14.32 8.64
C GLU A 38 6.67 -14.89 7.56
N ARG A 39 7.17 -15.11 6.33
CA ARG A 39 6.37 -15.71 5.25
C ARG A 39 5.87 -17.12 5.62
N SER A 40 6.74 -17.94 6.21
CA SER A 40 6.38 -19.28 6.69
C SER A 40 5.36 -19.23 7.83
N LEU A 41 5.59 -18.37 8.81
CA LEU A 41 4.70 -18.11 9.95
C LEU A 41 3.30 -17.71 9.47
N VAL A 42 3.21 -16.69 8.60
CA VAL A 42 1.94 -16.15 8.10
C VAL A 42 1.17 -17.22 7.32
N LEU A 43 1.83 -17.99 6.44
CA LEU A 43 1.18 -19.08 5.70
C LEU A 43 0.61 -20.15 6.65
N LYS A 44 1.39 -20.59 7.65
CA LYS A 44 0.94 -21.57 8.66
C LYS A 44 -0.23 -21.03 9.47
N ALA A 45 -0.15 -19.76 9.89
CA ALA A 45 -1.21 -19.08 10.63
C ALA A 45 -2.48 -18.95 9.78
N ASP A 46 -2.37 -18.54 8.51
CA ASP A 46 -3.52 -18.39 7.61
C ASP A 46 -4.23 -19.75 7.41
N ILE A 47 -3.48 -20.84 7.15
CA ILE A 47 -4.08 -22.18 6.98
C ILE A 47 -4.75 -22.68 8.27
N LEU A 48 -4.05 -22.58 9.40
CA LEU A 48 -4.52 -23.16 10.66
C LEU A 48 -5.56 -22.29 11.34
N ILE A 49 -5.25 -21.01 11.56
CA ILE A 49 -6.08 -20.09 12.33
C ILE A 49 -7.28 -19.67 11.49
N VAL A 50 -7.07 -19.10 10.30
CA VAL A 50 -8.20 -18.63 9.46
C VAL A 50 -9.04 -19.82 8.99
N GLY A 51 -8.40 -20.93 8.63
CA GLY A 51 -9.11 -22.17 8.30
C GLY A 51 -10.01 -22.65 9.44
N MET A 52 -9.49 -22.76 10.67
CA MET A 52 -10.29 -23.23 11.81
C MET A 52 -11.34 -22.24 12.27
N THR A 53 -11.05 -20.94 12.29
CA THR A 53 -12.06 -19.95 12.60
C THR A 53 -13.16 -19.94 11.54
N SER A 54 -12.86 -20.20 10.27
CA SER A 54 -13.87 -20.35 9.21
C SER A 54 -14.81 -21.52 9.48
N LEU A 55 -14.28 -22.70 9.82
CA LEU A 55 -15.10 -23.88 10.13
C LEU A 55 -15.95 -23.67 11.39
N VAL A 56 -15.35 -23.12 12.43
CA VAL A 56 -16.05 -22.79 13.69
C VAL A 56 -17.17 -21.79 13.44
N PHE A 57 -16.91 -20.76 12.64
CA PHE A 57 -17.92 -19.76 12.31
C PHE A 57 -19.01 -20.33 11.41
N LEU A 58 -18.68 -21.24 10.48
CA LEU A 58 -19.64 -21.95 9.63
C LEU A 58 -20.66 -22.73 10.47
N VAL A 59 -20.20 -23.58 11.38
CA VAL A 59 -21.10 -24.40 12.22
C VAL A 59 -21.96 -23.52 13.13
N ASN A 60 -21.39 -22.45 13.71
CA ASN A 60 -22.15 -21.48 14.49
C ASN A 60 -23.26 -20.81 13.67
N GLN A 61 -22.98 -20.44 12.42
CA GLN A 61 -23.96 -19.78 11.54
C GLN A 61 -25.05 -20.74 11.05
N TRP A 62 -24.71 -22.00 10.80
CA TRP A 62 -25.70 -23.04 10.53
C TRP A 62 -26.65 -23.28 11.71
N ASP A 63 -26.10 -23.43 12.93
CA ASP A 63 -26.91 -23.63 14.13
C ASP A 63 -27.85 -22.45 14.43
N ARG A 64 -27.38 -21.21 14.22
CA ARG A 64 -28.22 -20.01 14.34
C ARG A 64 -29.44 -20.07 13.43
N GLY A 65 -29.26 -20.52 12.18
CA GLY A 65 -30.33 -20.64 11.18
C GLY A 65 -31.26 -21.83 11.39
N ASN A 66 -30.80 -22.89 12.08
CA ASN A 66 -31.55 -24.15 12.22
C ASN A 66 -32.92 -23.99 12.86
N ILE A 67 -33.12 -23.07 13.81
CA ILE A 67 -34.43 -22.90 14.45
C ILE A 67 -35.51 -22.48 13.43
N GLY A 68 -35.14 -21.70 12.40
CA GLY A 68 -36.03 -21.30 11.33
C GLY A 68 -36.38 -22.46 10.40
N ASN A 69 -35.37 -23.24 10.00
CA ASN A 69 -35.57 -24.45 9.20
C ASN A 69 -36.39 -25.51 9.95
N ALA A 70 -36.12 -25.69 11.24
CA ALA A 70 -36.84 -26.63 12.11
C ALA A 70 -38.34 -26.28 12.22
N ARG A 71 -38.68 -24.98 12.23
CA ARG A 71 -40.09 -24.53 12.18
C ARG A 71 -40.79 -25.07 10.93
N VAL A 72 -40.15 -24.96 9.77
CA VAL A 72 -40.67 -25.46 8.48
C VAL A 72 -40.78 -26.99 8.47
N MET A 73 -39.88 -27.67 9.16
CA MET A 73 -39.88 -29.13 9.33
C MET A 73 -40.86 -29.67 10.39
N GLY A 74 -41.68 -28.81 11.02
CA GLY A 74 -42.74 -29.24 11.93
C GLY A 74 -42.45 -29.08 13.42
N LEU A 75 -41.29 -28.55 13.84
CA LEU A 75 -40.95 -28.36 15.27
C LEU A 75 -42.05 -27.65 16.06
N GLN A 76 -42.62 -26.59 15.49
CA GLN A 76 -43.66 -25.81 16.17
C GLN A 76 -44.94 -26.62 16.38
N LYS A 77 -45.30 -27.46 15.40
CA LYS A 77 -46.49 -28.33 15.45
C LYS A 77 -46.29 -29.48 16.42
N ASP A 78 -45.15 -30.16 16.34
CA ASP A 78 -44.83 -31.33 17.15
C ASP A 78 -44.77 -31.00 18.65
N LEU A 79 -44.30 -29.79 18.99
CA LEU A 79 -44.13 -29.33 20.37
C LEU A 79 -45.26 -28.41 20.86
N ASN A 80 -46.28 -28.19 20.04
CA ASN A 80 -47.41 -27.29 20.29
C ASN A 80 -46.98 -25.87 20.76
N ILE A 81 -46.00 -25.29 20.06
CA ILE A 81 -45.43 -23.98 20.39
C ILE A 81 -46.26 -22.87 19.71
N SER A 82 -46.68 -21.85 20.47
CA SER A 82 -47.37 -20.69 19.90
C SER A 82 -46.42 -19.82 19.07
N ASN A 83 -46.96 -18.96 18.20
CA ASN A 83 -46.12 -18.03 17.42
C ASN A 83 -45.29 -17.11 18.33
N ASP A 84 -45.89 -16.60 19.40
CA ASP A 84 -45.19 -15.74 20.37
C ASP A 84 -44.06 -16.50 21.08
N GLN A 85 -44.32 -17.75 21.49
CA GLN A 85 -43.30 -18.61 22.08
C GLN A 85 -42.17 -18.92 21.10
N PHE A 86 -42.47 -19.11 19.82
CA PHE A 86 -41.45 -19.29 18.80
C PHE A 86 -40.58 -18.04 18.62
N TYR A 87 -41.18 -16.85 18.49
CA TYR A 87 -40.42 -15.59 18.39
C TYR A 87 -39.60 -15.30 19.66
N ASN A 88 -40.11 -15.66 20.83
CA ASN A 88 -39.36 -15.64 22.07
C ASN A 88 -38.15 -16.59 22.02
N ALA A 89 -38.31 -17.81 21.50
CA ALA A 89 -37.19 -18.76 21.32
C ALA A 89 -36.12 -18.25 20.36
N VAL A 90 -36.52 -17.53 19.30
CA VAL A 90 -35.58 -16.86 18.39
C VAL A 90 -34.83 -15.74 19.13
N SER A 91 -35.54 -14.90 19.88
CA SER A 91 -34.99 -13.70 20.55
C SER A 91 -34.11 -14.03 21.76
N LEU A 92 -34.50 -15.01 22.57
CA LEU A 92 -33.81 -15.38 23.82
C LEU A 92 -32.39 -15.89 23.62
N TYR A 93 -32.09 -16.43 22.43
CA TYR A 93 -30.73 -16.72 22.02
C TYR A 93 -29.81 -15.49 22.15
N TYR A 94 -30.26 -14.34 21.64
CA TYR A 94 -29.51 -13.10 21.69
C TYR A 94 -29.42 -12.52 23.11
N VAL A 95 -30.41 -12.80 23.97
CA VAL A 95 -30.36 -12.38 25.38
C VAL A 95 -29.21 -13.09 26.11
N GLY A 96 -29.14 -14.43 25.98
CA GLY A 96 -28.00 -15.19 26.50
C GLY A 96 -26.68 -14.70 25.88
N TYR A 97 -26.73 -14.34 24.60
CA TYR A 97 -25.58 -13.80 23.90
C TYR A 97 -25.06 -12.50 24.54
N VAL A 98 -25.91 -11.48 24.62
CA VAL A 98 -25.61 -10.12 25.10
C VAL A 98 -24.93 -10.11 26.48
N ILE A 99 -25.44 -10.92 27.41
CA ILE A 99 -24.95 -10.95 28.80
C ILE A 99 -23.46 -11.33 28.86
N CYS A 100 -23.01 -12.23 27.98
CA CYS A 100 -21.66 -12.80 28.04
C CYS A 100 -20.65 -12.15 27.10
N ILE A 101 -21.02 -11.17 26.25
CA ILE A 101 -20.14 -10.64 25.18
C ILE A 101 -18.87 -10.01 25.76
N ILE A 102 -19.03 -9.14 26.76
CA ILE A 102 -17.91 -8.45 27.38
C ILE A 102 -17.01 -9.46 28.12
N PRO A 103 -17.54 -10.34 29.00
CA PRO A 103 -16.74 -11.42 29.59
C PRO A 103 -16.01 -12.28 28.56
N ALA A 104 -16.68 -12.68 27.48
CA ALA A 104 -16.12 -13.49 26.41
C ALA A 104 -14.89 -12.82 25.77
N ASN A 105 -15.01 -11.55 25.38
CA ASN A 105 -13.92 -10.79 24.77
C ASN A 105 -12.72 -10.64 25.73
N LEU A 106 -12.96 -10.33 27.01
CA LEU A 106 -11.89 -10.22 28.01
C LEU A 106 -11.23 -11.56 28.33
N SER A 107 -11.98 -12.66 28.23
CA SER A 107 -11.53 -14.00 28.60
C SER A 107 -10.46 -14.61 27.71
N ILE A 108 -10.25 -14.07 26.50
CA ILE A 108 -9.27 -14.60 25.52
C ILE A 108 -7.81 -14.53 26.02
N ARG A 109 -7.53 -13.65 27.00
CA ARG A 109 -6.22 -13.55 27.66
C ARG A 109 -6.12 -14.39 28.93
N PHE A 110 -7.25 -14.76 29.55
CA PHE A 110 -7.30 -15.58 30.75
C PHE A 110 -7.31 -17.07 30.43
N PHE A 111 -8.13 -17.48 29.46
CA PHE A 111 -8.15 -18.84 28.94
C PHE A 111 -7.30 -18.92 27.69
N LYS A 112 -6.58 -20.03 27.51
CA LYS A 112 -5.91 -20.29 26.24
C LYS A 112 -6.98 -20.38 25.13
N ALA A 113 -6.78 -19.64 24.03
CA ALA A 113 -7.78 -19.46 22.97
C ALA A 113 -8.40 -20.77 22.47
N HIS A 114 -7.60 -21.83 22.28
CA HIS A 114 -8.10 -23.14 21.86
C HIS A 114 -9.11 -23.78 22.82
N ARG A 115 -8.94 -23.60 24.13
CA ARG A 115 -9.89 -24.12 25.13
C ARG A 115 -11.18 -23.33 25.12
N GLN A 116 -11.08 -22.00 25.00
CA GLN A 116 -12.24 -21.13 24.95
C GLN A 116 -13.06 -21.39 23.69
N VAL A 117 -12.42 -21.33 22.51
CA VAL A 117 -13.09 -21.49 21.22
C VAL A 117 -13.54 -22.93 21.00
N GLY A 118 -12.67 -23.92 21.21
CA GLY A 118 -13.07 -25.33 21.08
C GLY A 118 -14.15 -25.72 22.08
N GLY A 119 -14.00 -25.29 23.34
CA GLY A 119 -14.94 -25.61 24.41
C GLY A 119 -16.31 -25.01 24.21
N CYS A 120 -16.37 -23.76 23.74
CA CYS A 120 -17.65 -23.12 23.45
C CYS A 120 -18.37 -23.79 22.28
N VAL A 121 -17.63 -24.22 21.24
CA VAL A 121 -18.19 -24.96 20.10
C VAL A 121 -18.73 -26.31 20.51
N ILE A 122 -17.97 -27.07 21.30
CA ILE A 122 -18.46 -28.34 21.85
C ILE A 122 -19.71 -28.10 22.69
N ALA A 123 -19.72 -27.07 23.54
CA ALA A 123 -20.85 -26.77 24.41
C ALA A 123 -22.12 -26.39 23.63
N PHE A 124 -22.06 -25.42 22.70
CA PHE A 124 -23.26 -25.03 21.96
C PHE A 124 -23.70 -26.12 20.98
N ALA A 125 -22.78 -26.87 20.37
CA ALA A 125 -23.13 -27.96 19.45
C ALA A 125 -23.78 -29.14 20.20
N THR A 126 -23.33 -29.40 21.43
CA THR A 126 -24.01 -30.37 22.33
C THR A 126 -25.41 -29.89 22.69
N LEU A 127 -25.57 -28.61 23.04
CA LEU A 127 -26.90 -28.01 23.29
C LEU A 127 -27.80 -28.03 22.05
N SER A 128 -27.20 -27.92 20.85
CA SER A 128 -27.90 -28.12 19.57
C SER A 128 -28.44 -29.54 19.46
N CYS A 129 -27.63 -30.57 19.69
CA CYS A 129 -28.10 -31.96 19.76
C CYS A 129 -29.21 -32.16 20.81
N CYS A 130 -29.09 -31.54 21.98
CA CYS A 130 -30.12 -31.60 23.03
C CYS A 130 -31.46 -31.00 22.58
N MET A 131 -31.47 -30.09 21.61
CA MET A 131 -32.70 -29.53 21.04
C MET A 131 -33.59 -30.62 20.43
N ALA A 132 -33.00 -31.65 19.83
CA ALA A 132 -33.74 -32.79 19.27
C ALA A 132 -34.55 -33.56 20.32
N ALA A 133 -34.15 -33.49 21.60
CA ALA A 133 -34.85 -34.14 22.72
C ALA A 133 -35.93 -33.24 23.38
N ALA A 134 -36.12 -32.00 22.91
CA ALA A 134 -37.10 -31.09 23.47
C ALA A 134 -38.54 -31.62 23.26
N LYS A 135 -39.38 -31.49 24.29
CA LYS A 135 -40.78 -31.97 24.28
C LYS A 135 -41.83 -30.87 24.45
N ASN A 136 -41.42 -29.64 24.68
CA ASN A 136 -42.32 -28.50 24.91
C ASN A 136 -41.59 -27.17 24.70
N ALA A 137 -42.36 -26.07 24.68
CA ALA A 137 -41.85 -24.72 24.52
C ALA A 137 -40.80 -24.33 25.58
N ALA A 138 -41.02 -24.68 26.85
CA ALA A 138 -40.13 -24.29 27.94
C ALA A 138 -38.72 -24.86 27.78
N THR A 139 -38.60 -26.14 27.37
CA THR A 139 -37.30 -26.76 27.07
C THR A 139 -36.59 -26.05 25.92
N VAL A 140 -37.32 -25.71 24.84
CA VAL A 140 -36.76 -24.96 23.71
C VAL A 140 -36.25 -23.58 24.16
N LEU A 141 -37.04 -22.83 24.91
CA LEU A 141 -36.66 -21.50 25.41
C LEU A 141 -35.40 -21.58 26.29
N ALA A 142 -35.35 -22.53 27.24
CA ALA A 142 -34.21 -22.74 28.11
C ALA A 142 -32.94 -23.10 27.32
N LEU A 143 -33.03 -24.05 26.38
CA LEU A 143 -31.89 -24.43 25.54
C LEU A 143 -31.40 -23.27 24.67
N ARG A 144 -32.30 -22.41 24.18
CA ARG A 144 -31.90 -21.23 23.38
C ARG A 144 -31.12 -20.21 24.19
N ILE A 145 -31.49 -19.97 25.46
CA ILE A 145 -30.70 -19.11 26.37
C ILE A 145 -29.32 -19.71 26.63
N LEU A 146 -29.26 -21.01 27.00
CA LEU A 146 -28.01 -21.70 27.27
C LEU A 146 -27.09 -21.73 26.05
N PHE A 147 -27.66 -21.97 24.87
CA PHE A 147 -26.96 -21.92 23.61
C PHE A 147 -26.40 -20.51 23.36
N GLY A 148 -27.19 -19.47 23.65
CA GLY A 148 -26.74 -18.08 23.64
C GLY A 148 -25.49 -17.89 24.47
N PHE A 149 -25.52 -18.26 25.76
CA PHE A 149 -24.37 -18.16 26.66
C PHE A 149 -23.13 -18.91 26.17
N ALA A 150 -23.31 -20.14 25.67
CA ALA A 150 -22.20 -20.95 25.18
C ALA A 150 -21.56 -20.31 23.93
N SER A 151 -22.37 -19.92 22.94
CA SER A 151 -21.89 -19.41 21.65
C SER A 151 -21.26 -18.01 21.73
N THR A 152 -21.50 -17.22 22.78
CA THR A 152 -20.93 -15.87 22.90
C THR A 152 -19.42 -15.83 22.89
N PHE A 153 -18.77 -16.87 23.41
CA PHE A 153 -17.31 -16.95 23.49
C PHE A 153 -16.62 -16.96 22.12
N LEU A 154 -17.38 -17.17 21.04
CA LEU A 154 -16.90 -17.01 19.66
C LEU A 154 -16.71 -15.56 19.21
N GLN A 155 -17.32 -14.57 19.87
CA GLN A 155 -17.11 -13.16 19.50
C GLN A 155 -15.69 -12.69 19.76
N ALA A 156 -14.98 -13.36 20.66
CA ALA A 156 -13.57 -13.12 20.91
C ALA A 156 -12.67 -13.46 19.70
N LEU A 157 -13.18 -14.10 18.64
CA LEU A 157 -12.39 -14.49 17.47
C LEU A 157 -11.76 -13.29 16.76
N THR A 158 -12.48 -12.18 16.60
CA THR A 158 -11.92 -10.96 15.98
C THR A 158 -10.74 -10.43 16.80
N LEU A 159 -10.89 -10.37 18.12
CA LEU A 159 -9.83 -9.95 19.03
C LEU A 159 -8.66 -10.95 19.03
N TYR A 160 -8.94 -12.25 19.01
CA TYR A 160 -7.94 -13.31 18.91
C TYR A 160 -7.11 -13.19 17.63
N THR A 161 -7.73 -12.93 16.47
CA THR A 161 -6.99 -12.72 15.21
C THR A 161 -6.07 -11.49 15.28
N SER A 162 -6.44 -10.46 16.03
CA SER A 162 -5.58 -9.29 16.24
C SER A 162 -4.32 -9.59 17.07
N LEU A 163 -4.24 -10.76 17.73
CA LEU A 163 -3.06 -11.23 18.46
C LEU A 163 -2.09 -12.05 17.59
N TRP A 164 -2.42 -12.28 16.31
CA TRP A 164 -1.60 -13.03 15.36
C TRP A 164 -1.22 -12.23 14.11
N TYR A 165 -2.08 -11.30 13.70
CA TYR A 165 -1.93 -10.54 12.46
C TYR A 165 -1.72 -9.04 12.71
N LYS A 166 -0.98 -8.40 11.79
CA LYS A 166 -0.73 -6.95 11.83
C LYS A 166 -1.99 -6.15 11.49
N ARG A 167 -1.95 -4.82 11.73
CA ARG A 167 -3.08 -3.91 11.51
C ARG A 167 -3.51 -3.83 10.03
N ASP A 168 -2.56 -3.98 9.12
CA ASP A 168 -2.71 -4.02 7.66
C ASP A 168 -3.03 -5.42 7.12
N GLU A 169 -3.17 -6.42 8.00
CA GLU A 169 -3.49 -7.80 7.63
C GLU A 169 -4.86 -8.26 8.16
N LEU A 170 -5.38 -7.57 9.17
CA LEU A 170 -6.47 -8.03 10.01
C LEU A 170 -7.82 -8.12 9.27
N ALA A 171 -8.17 -7.14 8.45
CA ALA A 171 -9.49 -7.10 7.82
C ALA A 171 -9.66 -8.24 6.81
N THR A 172 -8.60 -8.53 6.05
CA THR A 172 -8.54 -9.60 5.06
C THR A 172 -8.79 -10.96 5.71
N ARG A 173 -8.03 -11.30 6.77
CA ARG A 173 -8.21 -12.59 7.48
C ARG A 173 -9.56 -12.67 8.18
N THR A 174 -10.02 -11.57 8.77
CA THR A 174 -11.33 -11.52 9.42
C THR A 174 -12.45 -11.76 8.42
N SER A 175 -12.36 -11.14 7.24
CA SER A 175 -13.31 -11.34 6.15
C SER A 175 -13.30 -12.76 5.60
N ALA A 176 -12.12 -13.40 5.51
CA ALA A 176 -11.99 -14.77 5.05
C ALA A 176 -12.77 -15.74 5.94
N PHE A 177 -12.63 -15.67 7.27
CA PHE A 177 -13.42 -16.54 8.14
C PHE A 177 -14.89 -16.12 8.24
N TYR A 178 -15.17 -14.82 8.25
CA TYR A 178 -16.55 -14.34 8.34
C TYR A 178 -17.37 -14.68 7.08
N SER A 179 -16.69 -14.89 5.94
CA SER A 179 -17.32 -15.36 4.70
C SER A 179 -18.08 -16.68 4.88
N ALA A 180 -17.72 -17.49 5.86
CA ALA A 180 -18.47 -18.68 6.26
C ALA A 180 -19.94 -18.38 6.59
N ALA A 181 -20.28 -17.17 7.07
CA ALA A 181 -21.67 -16.77 7.29
C ALA A 181 -22.47 -16.65 5.99
N THR A 182 -21.85 -16.16 4.92
CA THR A 182 -22.51 -16.06 3.60
C THR A 182 -22.70 -17.44 2.98
N ILE A 183 -21.71 -18.33 3.13
CA ILE A 183 -21.81 -19.74 2.72
C ILE A 183 -22.92 -20.44 3.51
N ALA A 184 -22.95 -20.27 4.83
CA ALA A 184 -24.00 -20.83 5.67
C ALA A 184 -25.39 -20.37 5.23
N GLY A 185 -25.58 -19.07 4.98
CA GLY A 185 -26.83 -18.52 4.49
C GLY A 185 -27.26 -19.08 3.13
N ALA A 186 -26.32 -19.26 2.20
CA ALA A 186 -26.61 -19.80 0.87
C ALA A 186 -27.05 -21.28 0.89
N PHE A 187 -26.46 -22.11 1.77
CA PHE A 187 -26.64 -23.56 1.73
C PHE A 187 -27.48 -24.15 2.87
N SER A 188 -27.77 -23.41 3.94
CA SER A 188 -28.51 -23.93 5.11
C SER A 188 -29.89 -24.50 4.75
N GLY A 189 -30.66 -23.80 3.91
CA GLY A 189 -31.97 -24.27 3.45
C GLY A 189 -31.92 -25.54 2.58
N LEU A 190 -30.85 -25.73 1.81
CA LEU A 190 -30.65 -26.92 0.98
C LEU A 190 -30.32 -28.15 1.83
N ILE A 191 -29.48 -27.99 2.85
CA ILE A 191 -29.18 -29.05 3.83
C ILE A 191 -30.46 -29.45 4.56
N ALA A 192 -31.24 -28.46 5.00
CA ALA A 192 -32.54 -28.67 5.61
C ALA A 192 -33.49 -29.47 4.69
N TYR A 193 -33.64 -29.05 3.44
CA TYR A 193 -34.47 -29.76 2.46
C TYR A 193 -34.01 -31.22 2.25
N ALA A 194 -32.70 -31.46 2.15
CA ALA A 194 -32.17 -32.81 1.97
C ALA A 194 -32.45 -33.72 3.18
N ILE A 195 -32.35 -33.19 4.40
CA ILE A 195 -32.70 -33.93 5.63
C ILE A 195 -34.19 -34.22 5.65
N GLN A 196 -35.03 -33.21 5.41
CA GLN A 196 -36.48 -33.39 5.41
C GLN A 196 -36.95 -34.40 4.38
N LYS A 197 -36.35 -34.42 3.18
CA LYS A 197 -36.74 -35.34 2.12
C LYS A 197 -36.35 -36.79 2.41
N ASN A 198 -35.20 -37.02 3.05
CA ASN A 198 -34.60 -38.35 3.12
C ASN A 198 -34.62 -38.98 4.52
N LEU A 199 -34.80 -38.20 5.59
CA LEU A 199 -34.70 -38.66 6.97
C LEU A 199 -35.95 -38.41 7.82
N ASP A 200 -37.01 -37.81 7.27
CA ASP A 200 -38.24 -37.64 8.03
C ASP A 200 -38.86 -39.00 8.41
N GLY A 201 -39.11 -39.20 9.70
CA GLY A 201 -39.58 -40.47 10.26
C GLY A 201 -38.51 -41.56 10.38
N ALA A 202 -37.28 -41.34 9.90
CA ALA A 202 -36.21 -42.31 10.00
C ALA A 202 -35.85 -42.58 11.47
N LEU A 203 -35.75 -43.86 11.85
CA LEU A 203 -35.53 -44.32 13.23
C LEU A 203 -36.53 -43.73 14.26
N GLY A 204 -37.73 -43.33 13.82
CA GLY A 204 -38.76 -42.78 14.70
C GLY A 204 -38.57 -41.31 15.08
N HIS A 205 -37.68 -40.60 14.39
CA HIS A 205 -37.41 -39.16 14.63
C HIS A 205 -37.95 -38.30 13.49
N SER A 206 -38.53 -37.14 13.84
CA SER A 206 -38.96 -36.13 12.86
C SER A 206 -37.74 -35.48 12.17
N ALA A 207 -37.91 -34.96 10.97
CA ALA A 207 -36.85 -34.29 10.21
C ALA A 207 -36.12 -33.18 10.99
N TRP A 208 -36.83 -32.39 11.80
CA TRP A 208 -36.22 -31.32 12.58
C TRP A 208 -35.30 -31.85 13.69
N GLN A 209 -35.57 -33.04 14.23
CA GLN A 209 -34.69 -33.68 15.22
C GLN A 209 -33.39 -34.10 14.55
N TRP A 210 -33.47 -34.72 13.37
CA TRP A 210 -32.31 -35.08 12.56
C TRP A 210 -31.46 -33.87 12.18
N LEU A 211 -32.08 -32.73 11.88
CA LEU A 211 -31.39 -31.49 11.58
C LEU A 211 -30.43 -31.09 12.72
N PHE A 212 -30.93 -31.07 13.95
CA PHE A 212 -30.15 -30.70 15.13
C PHE A 212 -29.11 -31.76 15.51
N ILE A 213 -29.42 -33.05 15.35
CA ILE A 213 -28.47 -34.14 15.62
C ILE A 213 -27.28 -34.08 14.65
N ILE A 214 -27.54 -34.04 13.34
CA ILE A 214 -26.49 -34.09 12.32
C ILE A 214 -25.56 -32.88 12.44
N GLN A 215 -26.14 -31.68 12.51
CA GLN A 215 -25.35 -30.47 12.57
C GLN A 215 -24.66 -30.29 13.92
N GLY A 216 -25.31 -30.67 15.03
CA GLY A 216 -24.68 -30.67 16.35
C GLY A 216 -23.51 -31.65 16.44
N CYS A 217 -23.63 -32.86 15.89
CA CYS A 217 -22.50 -33.80 15.82
C CYS A 217 -21.34 -33.26 14.97
N ALA A 218 -21.63 -32.65 13.82
CA ALA A 218 -20.61 -31.99 12.99
C ALA A 218 -19.94 -30.83 13.76
N GLY A 219 -20.74 -30.03 14.48
CA GLY A 219 -20.26 -28.97 15.36
C GLY A 219 -19.34 -29.48 16.47
N ILE A 220 -19.71 -30.58 17.15
CA ILE A 220 -18.87 -31.21 18.18
C ILE A 220 -17.52 -31.63 17.59
N PHE A 221 -17.51 -32.26 16.41
CA PHE A 221 -16.28 -32.64 15.72
C PHE A 221 -15.40 -31.42 15.40
N VAL A 222 -15.99 -30.34 14.88
CA VAL A 222 -15.27 -29.08 14.61
C VAL A 222 -14.76 -28.45 15.91
N GLY A 223 -15.53 -28.51 17.00
CA GLY A 223 -15.13 -28.01 18.31
C GLY A 223 -13.97 -28.79 18.93
N ILE A 224 -13.98 -30.12 18.82
CA ILE A 224 -12.84 -30.97 19.22
C ILE A 224 -11.61 -30.63 18.36
N SER A 225 -11.79 -30.47 17.05
CA SER A 225 -10.71 -30.09 16.14
C SER A 225 -10.12 -28.72 16.51
N ALA A 226 -10.97 -27.72 16.79
CA ALA A 226 -10.55 -26.41 17.26
C ALA A 226 -9.82 -26.47 18.62
N TRP A 227 -10.29 -27.32 19.55
CA TRP A 227 -9.63 -27.54 20.84
C TRP A 227 -8.22 -28.10 20.69
N LEU A 228 -8.02 -29.03 19.74
CA LEU A 228 -6.74 -29.72 19.54
C LEU A 228 -5.76 -28.94 18.66
N LEU A 229 -6.25 -28.27 17.61
CA LEU A 229 -5.42 -27.72 16.54
C LEU A 229 -5.15 -26.22 16.69
N MET A 230 -6.06 -25.45 17.30
CA MET A 230 -5.90 -23.99 17.39
C MET A 230 -4.74 -23.62 18.32
N PRO A 231 -3.86 -22.68 17.95
CA PRO A 231 -2.74 -22.29 18.80
C PRO A 231 -3.16 -21.18 19.79
N PRO A 232 -2.69 -21.20 21.06
CA PRO A 232 -2.76 -20.00 21.91
C PRO A 232 -1.96 -18.84 21.31
N PRO A 233 -2.21 -17.57 21.71
CA PRO A 233 -1.44 -16.41 21.25
C PRO A 233 0.09 -16.62 21.33
N PRO A 234 0.88 -16.03 20.40
CA PRO A 234 2.31 -16.30 20.27
C PRO A 234 3.11 -16.10 21.57
N ASP A 235 2.77 -15.06 22.33
CA ASP A 235 3.40 -14.73 23.61
C ASP A 235 3.15 -15.77 24.71
N GLN A 236 2.08 -16.56 24.62
CA GLN A 236 1.77 -17.63 25.57
C GLN A 236 2.45 -18.98 25.24
N ILE A 237 3.02 -19.13 24.05
CA ILE A 237 3.63 -20.39 23.58
C ILE A 237 5.08 -20.26 23.15
N LYS A 238 5.68 -19.06 23.20
CA LYS A 238 7.06 -18.80 22.78
C LYS A 238 8.09 -19.76 23.38
N ASP A 239 7.91 -20.12 24.66
CA ASP A 239 8.84 -20.97 25.41
C ASP A 239 8.51 -22.46 25.32
N LEU A 240 7.37 -22.82 24.71
CA LEU A 240 6.87 -24.18 24.59
C LEU A 240 7.26 -24.79 23.25
N LYS A 241 7.54 -26.10 23.25
CA LYS A 241 7.68 -26.86 22.00
C LYS A 241 6.30 -26.99 21.35
N HIS A 242 6.04 -26.19 20.31
CA HIS A 242 4.82 -26.29 19.51
C HIS A 242 5.02 -27.25 18.33
N TRP A 243 3.95 -27.92 17.89
CA TRP A 243 4.01 -28.95 16.85
C TRP A 243 4.03 -28.37 15.42
N ILE A 244 3.55 -27.14 15.23
CA ILE A 244 3.52 -26.43 13.93
C ILE A 244 4.56 -25.29 13.83
N PHE A 245 4.71 -24.52 14.92
CA PHE A 245 5.45 -23.26 14.91
C PHE A 245 6.79 -23.48 15.59
N SER A 246 7.86 -23.08 14.93
CA SER A 246 9.21 -23.04 15.53
C SER A 246 9.33 -21.87 16.51
N LYS A 247 10.29 -21.94 17.43
CA LYS A 247 10.56 -20.84 18.37
C LYS A 247 10.90 -19.54 17.64
N ALA A 248 11.74 -19.61 16.60
CA ALA A 248 12.11 -18.45 15.80
C ALA A 248 10.90 -17.81 15.08
N GLU A 249 9.95 -18.63 14.57
CA GLU A 249 8.70 -18.10 14.01
C GLU A 249 7.85 -17.38 15.07
N LEU A 250 7.77 -17.91 16.29
CA LEU A 250 7.02 -17.28 17.39
C LEU A 250 7.67 -15.98 17.87
N GLU A 251 8.99 -15.90 17.88
CA GLU A 251 9.72 -14.66 18.18
C GLU A 251 9.45 -13.58 17.14
N VAL A 252 9.45 -13.94 15.84
CA VAL A 252 9.06 -13.03 14.75
C VAL A 252 7.60 -12.61 14.88
N ALA A 253 6.70 -13.52 15.26
CA ALA A 253 5.28 -13.21 15.52
C ALA A 253 5.10 -12.19 16.65
N ILE A 254 5.89 -12.29 17.73
CA ILE A 254 5.84 -11.33 18.84
C ILE A 254 6.45 -10.00 18.40
N LYS A 255 7.63 -10.03 17.74
CA LYS A 255 8.35 -8.85 17.27
C LYS A 255 7.47 -7.98 16.37
N ARG A 256 6.81 -8.56 15.37
CA ARG A 256 5.95 -7.82 14.42
C ARG A 256 4.70 -7.20 15.06
N LEU A 257 4.27 -7.71 16.22
CA LEU A 257 3.08 -7.22 16.93
C LEU A 257 3.38 -6.16 18.00
N LYS A 258 4.67 -5.88 18.29
CA LYS A 258 5.08 -4.90 19.33
C LYS A 258 4.58 -3.48 19.08
N THR A 259 4.27 -3.13 17.83
CA THR A 259 3.67 -1.84 17.45
C THR A 259 2.23 -1.67 17.93
N TYR A 260 1.61 -2.69 18.51
CA TYR A 260 0.23 -2.56 18.95
C TYR A 260 -0.25 -3.46 20.07
N ASN A 261 0.42 -4.60 20.28
CA ASN A 261 0.10 -5.53 21.33
C ASN A 261 1.29 -5.65 22.27
N LYS A 262 1.02 -5.48 23.56
CA LYS A 262 1.99 -5.80 24.61
C LYS A 262 1.87 -7.28 24.98
N ALA A 263 3.01 -7.96 25.09
CA ALA A 263 3.06 -9.32 25.59
C ALA A 263 2.52 -9.37 27.03
N GLY A 264 1.66 -10.35 27.33
CA GLY A 264 1.09 -10.50 28.67
C GLY A 264 0.04 -9.43 29.07
N ALA A 265 -0.42 -8.57 28.14
CA ALA A 265 -1.50 -7.63 28.42
C ALA A 265 -2.79 -8.37 28.86
N GLY A 266 -3.34 -7.97 30.01
CA GLY A 266 -4.53 -8.55 30.62
C GLY A 266 -5.62 -7.52 30.91
N PHE A 267 -6.59 -7.90 31.74
CA PHE A 267 -7.67 -7.01 32.14
C PHE A 267 -7.17 -5.86 33.02
N ASP A 268 -7.56 -4.63 32.67
CA ASP A 268 -7.36 -3.43 33.50
C ASP A 268 -8.70 -2.69 33.71
N LYS A 269 -9.12 -2.58 34.96
CA LYS A 269 -10.33 -1.87 35.36
C LYS A 269 -10.31 -0.38 34.96
N LYS A 270 -9.14 0.27 34.96
CA LYS A 270 -9.00 1.69 34.57
C LYS A 270 -9.29 1.85 33.08
N GLN A 271 -8.72 0.98 32.24
CA GLN A 271 -9.00 0.94 30.81
C GLN A 271 -10.49 0.76 30.51
N MET A 272 -11.15 -0.12 31.26
CA MET A 272 -12.60 -0.33 31.12
C MET A 272 -13.39 0.96 31.37
N LEU A 273 -13.06 1.70 32.44
CA LEU A 273 -13.72 2.98 32.75
C LEU A 273 -13.41 4.08 31.73
N VAL A 274 -12.20 4.08 31.18
CA VAL A 274 -11.80 4.98 30.09
C VAL A 274 -12.58 4.67 28.81
N ALA A 275 -12.80 3.39 28.49
CA ALA A 275 -13.58 2.98 27.32
C ALA A 275 -15.00 3.57 27.33
N PHE A 276 -15.70 3.52 28.46
CA PHE A 276 -17.06 4.08 28.57
C PHE A 276 -17.13 5.59 28.38
N LYS A 277 -16.02 6.31 28.55
CA LYS A 277 -15.93 7.76 28.32
C LYS A 277 -15.51 8.10 26.89
N ASP A 278 -15.09 7.12 26.10
CA ASP A 278 -14.58 7.34 24.76
C ASP A 278 -15.73 7.42 23.73
N PRO A 279 -15.88 8.55 23.00
CA PRO A 279 -16.90 8.71 21.96
C PRO A 279 -16.88 7.61 20.90
N LYS A 280 -15.71 7.03 20.60
CA LYS A 280 -15.56 5.96 19.60
C LYS A 280 -16.40 4.72 19.92
N VAL A 281 -16.64 4.43 21.21
CA VAL A 281 -17.49 3.31 21.63
C VAL A 281 -18.93 3.50 21.13
N TYR A 282 -19.46 4.70 21.27
CA TYR A 282 -20.82 5.02 20.87
C TYR A 282 -20.96 5.11 19.36
N PHE A 283 -19.97 5.65 18.65
CA PHE A 283 -19.95 5.60 17.19
C PHE A 283 -19.93 4.15 16.67
N CYS A 284 -19.04 3.31 17.19
CA CYS A 284 -19.00 1.88 16.87
C CYS A 284 -20.34 1.19 17.17
N SER A 285 -20.98 1.54 18.28
CA SER A 285 -22.26 0.97 18.68
C SER A 285 -23.40 1.33 17.72
N VAL A 286 -23.49 2.58 17.27
CA VAL A 286 -24.51 3.01 16.30
C VAL A 286 -24.27 2.38 14.93
N MET A 287 -23.02 2.30 14.47
CA MET A 287 -22.68 1.57 13.25
C MET A 287 -23.09 0.09 13.35
N ASN A 288 -22.71 -0.57 14.44
CA ASN A 288 -23.00 -1.99 14.62
C ASN A 288 -24.49 -2.28 14.83
N ALA A 289 -25.26 -1.34 15.40
CA ALA A 289 -26.72 -1.43 15.47
C ALA A 289 -27.34 -1.59 14.07
N GLY A 290 -26.97 -0.73 13.12
CA GLY A 290 -27.46 -0.81 11.74
C GLY A 290 -27.00 -2.08 11.03
N ILE A 291 -25.73 -2.44 11.18
CA ILE A 291 -25.16 -3.65 10.57
C ILE A 291 -25.86 -4.91 11.09
N ALA A 292 -25.99 -5.07 12.40
CA ALA A 292 -26.60 -6.24 13.02
C ALA A 292 -28.09 -6.35 12.71
N LEU A 293 -28.81 -5.21 12.72
CA LEU A 293 -30.22 -5.15 12.29
C LEU A 293 -30.36 -5.65 10.85
N GLY A 294 -29.52 -5.16 9.94
CA GLY A 294 -29.51 -5.57 8.53
C GLY A 294 -29.21 -7.05 8.35
N LEU A 295 -28.15 -7.55 8.99
CA LEU A 295 -27.76 -8.97 8.91
C LEU A 295 -28.81 -9.92 9.46
N ALA A 296 -29.35 -9.62 10.64
CA ALA A 296 -30.39 -10.45 11.24
C ALA A 296 -31.65 -10.45 10.38
N SER A 297 -32.01 -9.30 9.79
CA SER A 297 -33.13 -9.18 8.86
C SER A 297 -32.93 -10.02 7.59
N ILE A 298 -31.76 -9.91 6.96
CA ILE A 298 -31.43 -10.69 5.75
C ILE A 298 -31.44 -12.18 6.08
N SER A 299 -30.75 -12.59 7.15
CA SER A 299 -30.60 -14.00 7.49
C SER A 299 -31.94 -14.67 7.84
N ALA A 300 -32.85 -13.94 8.48
CA ALA A 300 -34.15 -14.49 8.86
C ALA A 300 -35.19 -14.44 7.73
N PHE A 301 -35.17 -13.43 6.88
CA PHE A 301 -36.31 -13.12 6.00
C PHE A 301 -35.97 -13.04 4.51
N LEU A 302 -34.70 -13.16 4.10
CA LEU A 302 -34.32 -13.11 2.69
C LEU A 302 -35.07 -14.13 1.82
N PRO A 303 -35.22 -15.41 2.21
CA PRO A 303 -36.04 -16.35 1.44
C PRO A 303 -37.48 -15.89 1.32
N SER A 304 -38.07 -15.35 2.39
CA SER A 304 -39.44 -14.83 2.38
C SER A 304 -39.59 -13.64 1.42
N PHE A 305 -38.62 -12.73 1.37
CA PHE A 305 -38.61 -11.61 0.41
C PHE A 305 -38.55 -12.10 -1.03
N VAL A 306 -37.68 -13.07 -1.30
CA VAL A 306 -37.54 -13.66 -2.64
C VAL A 306 -38.80 -14.42 -3.03
N GLN A 307 -39.46 -15.12 -2.09
CA GLN A 307 -40.70 -15.84 -2.36
C GLN A 307 -41.83 -14.91 -2.77
N GLN A 308 -41.92 -13.72 -2.17
CA GLN A 308 -42.92 -12.71 -2.53
C GLN A 308 -42.78 -12.20 -3.95
N PHE A 309 -41.65 -12.45 -4.62
CA PHE A 309 -41.50 -12.15 -6.03
C PHE A 309 -42.25 -13.14 -6.95
N GLY A 310 -42.95 -14.13 -6.38
CA GLY A 310 -43.78 -15.09 -7.11
C GLY A 310 -43.06 -16.38 -7.50
N PHE A 311 -41.91 -16.66 -6.89
CA PHE A 311 -41.17 -17.89 -7.17
C PHE A 311 -41.74 -19.09 -6.38
N SER A 312 -41.68 -20.28 -6.98
CA SER A 312 -41.91 -21.55 -6.27
C SER A 312 -40.91 -21.70 -5.11
N PRO A 313 -41.23 -22.42 -4.01
CA PRO A 313 -40.32 -22.60 -2.87
C PRO A 313 -38.89 -23.05 -3.24
N THR A 314 -38.75 -23.99 -4.18
CA THR A 314 -37.43 -24.46 -4.66
C THR A 314 -36.66 -23.35 -5.38
N ARG A 315 -37.32 -22.63 -6.29
CA ARG A 315 -36.72 -21.48 -6.97
C ARG A 315 -36.34 -20.38 -5.98
N THR A 316 -37.18 -20.09 -4.98
CA THR A 316 -36.87 -19.11 -3.95
C THR A 316 -35.53 -19.39 -3.28
N GLN A 317 -35.32 -20.63 -2.82
CA GLN A 317 -34.06 -21.02 -2.17
C GLN A 317 -32.86 -20.83 -3.11
N LEU A 318 -33.00 -21.19 -4.39
CA LEU A 318 -31.94 -21.00 -5.40
C LEU A 318 -31.67 -19.51 -5.66
N PHE A 319 -32.70 -18.67 -5.78
CA PHE A 319 -32.54 -17.23 -6.02
C PHE A 319 -31.96 -16.51 -4.78
N SER A 320 -32.20 -17.00 -3.58
CA SER A 320 -31.58 -16.47 -2.35
C SER A 320 -30.07 -16.71 -2.28
N ILE A 321 -29.52 -17.66 -3.04
CA ILE A 321 -28.05 -17.87 -3.14
C ILE A 321 -27.37 -16.67 -3.80
N ILE A 322 -28.03 -15.99 -4.75
CA ILE A 322 -27.42 -14.91 -5.54
C ILE A 322 -26.96 -13.74 -4.65
N PRO A 323 -27.81 -13.15 -3.78
CA PRO A 323 -27.36 -12.12 -2.84
C PRO A 323 -26.22 -12.59 -1.92
N TYR A 324 -26.26 -13.83 -1.41
CA TYR A 324 -25.19 -14.36 -0.58
C TYR A 324 -23.86 -14.51 -1.34
N ALA A 325 -23.89 -14.91 -2.61
CA ALA A 325 -22.71 -14.97 -3.46
C ALA A 325 -22.11 -13.57 -3.71
N CYS A 326 -22.97 -12.58 -3.96
CA CYS A 326 -22.53 -11.18 -4.08
C CYS A 326 -21.90 -10.66 -2.78
N ALA A 327 -22.48 -11.00 -1.62
CA ALA A 327 -21.89 -10.70 -0.32
C ALA A 327 -20.54 -11.37 -0.11
N PHE A 328 -20.40 -12.67 -0.44
CA PHE A 328 -19.15 -13.42 -0.30
C PHE A 328 -18.02 -12.73 -1.07
N VAL A 329 -18.25 -12.43 -2.35
CA VAL A 329 -17.24 -11.79 -3.20
C VAL A 329 -16.89 -10.40 -2.71
N THR A 330 -17.90 -9.58 -2.40
CA THR A 330 -17.69 -8.19 -1.98
C THR A 330 -17.00 -8.10 -0.62
N LEU A 331 -17.35 -8.98 0.32
CA LEU A 331 -16.72 -9.10 1.64
C LEU A 331 -15.22 -9.30 1.51
N LEU A 332 -14.78 -10.26 0.69
CA LEU A 332 -13.35 -10.54 0.50
C LEU A 332 -12.62 -9.40 -0.22
N ILE A 333 -13.19 -8.90 -1.33
CA ILE A 333 -12.55 -7.86 -2.15
C ILE A 333 -12.40 -6.55 -1.37
N VAL A 334 -13.47 -6.09 -0.72
CA VAL A 334 -13.46 -4.80 -0.01
C VAL A 334 -12.50 -4.84 1.18
N ASN A 335 -12.50 -5.93 1.95
CA ASN A 335 -11.61 -6.03 3.12
C ASN A 335 -10.14 -6.20 2.69
N TYR A 336 -9.85 -6.99 1.66
CA TYR A 336 -8.51 -7.05 1.05
C TYR A 336 -8.03 -5.68 0.57
N THR A 337 -8.91 -4.94 -0.12
CA THR A 337 -8.61 -3.59 -0.59
C THR A 337 -8.33 -2.66 0.60
N SER A 338 -9.14 -2.74 1.66
CA SER A 338 -8.99 -1.88 2.86
C SER A 338 -7.68 -2.08 3.63
N ASP A 339 -7.11 -3.27 3.53
CA ASP A 339 -5.82 -3.62 4.12
C ASP A 339 -4.68 -3.15 3.20
N ARG A 340 -4.78 -3.43 1.90
CA ARG A 340 -3.80 -2.98 0.89
C ARG A 340 -3.65 -1.46 0.81
N THR A 341 -4.72 -0.70 1.00
CA THR A 341 -4.72 0.76 0.83
C THR A 341 -4.80 1.52 2.15
N GLY A 342 -5.12 0.86 3.26
CA GLY A 342 -5.31 1.50 4.57
C GLY A 342 -6.60 2.32 4.72
N ILE A 343 -7.51 2.33 3.73
CA ILE A 343 -8.65 3.27 3.65
C ILE A 343 -9.96 2.73 4.27
N LYS A 344 -9.90 2.14 5.46
CA LYS A 344 -11.05 1.40 6.07
C LYS A 344 -12.32 2.22 6.27
N GLY A 345 -12.22 3.46 6.79
CA GLY A 345 -13.37 4.33 7.04
C GLY A 345 -14.16 4.67 5.76
N PRO A 346 -13.50 5.19 4.70
CA PRO A 346 -14.15 5.44 3.41
C PRO A 346 -14.82 4.22 2.79
N LEU A 347 -14.18 3.05 2.82
CA LEU A 347 -14.78 1.81 2.30
C LEU A 347 -15.98 1.36 3.14
N LEU A 348 -15.94 1.55 4.46
CA LEU A 348 -17.08 1.30 5.35
C LEU A 348 -18.28 2.20 4.98
N MET A 349 -18.04 3.49 4.73
CA MET A 349 -19.07 4.42 4.26
C MET A 349 -19.65 4.03 2.90
N LEU A 350 -18.81 3.59 1.96
CA LEU A 350 -19.25 3.08 0.65
C LEU A 350 -20.17 1.86 0.80
N CYS A 351 -19.83 0.93 1.68
CA CYS A 351 -20.65 -0.25 1.96
C CYS A 351 -22.02 0.12 2.57
N PHE A 352 -22.06 1.07 3.51
CA PHE A 352 -23.33 1.61 3.99
C PHE A 352 -24.15 2.25 2.86
N ALA A 353 -23.51 3.01 1.96
CA ALA A 353 -24.17 3.63 0.82
C ALA A 353 -24.81 2.60 -0.14
N PHE A 354 -24.13 1.47 -0.39
CA PHE A 354 -24.70 0.36 -1.17
C PHE A 354 -25.93 -0.23 -0.49
N SER A 355 -25.88 -0.43 0.83
CA SER A 355 -27.04 -0.93 1.58
C SER A 355 -28.21 0.04 1.56
N ILE A 356 -27.96 1.34 1.71
CA ILE A 356 -28.96 2.40 1.64
C ILE A 356 -29.64 2.38 0.26
N ALA A 357 -28.86 2.38 -0.82
CA ALA A 357 -29.38 2.31 -2.18
C ALA A 357 -30.25 1.06 -2.41
N GLY A 358 -29.81 -0.09 -1.93
CA GLY A 358 -30.56 -1.33 -2.06
C GLY A 358 -31.90 -1.32 -1.31
N TYR A 359 -31.96 -0.80 -0.08
CA TYR A 359 -33.23 -0.64 0.64
C TYR A 359 -34.16 0.38 -0.03
N ILE A 360 -33.64 1.50 -0.55
CA ILE A 360 -34.42 2.46 -1.33
C ILE A 360 -35.04 1.77 -2.57
N ILE A 361 -34.27 0.98 -3.29
CA ILE A 361 -34.74 0.23 -4.46
C ILE A 361 -35.89 -0.72 -4.08
N LEU A 362 -35.75 -1.50 -3.00
CA LEU A 362 -36.81 -2.41 -2.55
C LEU A 362 -38.11 -1.68 -2.19
N MET A 363 -38.00 -0.45 -1.67
CA MET A 363 -39.15 0.36 -1.28
C MET A 363 -39.82 1.05 -2.47
N VAL A 364 -39.05 1.52 -3.46
CA VAL A 364 -39.58 2.37 -4.55
C VAL A 364 -39.99 1.54 -5.77
N VAL A 365 -39.24 0.49 -6.10
CA VAL A 365 -39.37 -0.20 -7.39
C VAL A 365 -40.27 -1.43 -7.30
N SER A 366 -41.09 -1.66 -8.33
CA SER A 366 -41.99 -2.82 -8.41
C SER A 366 -41.42 -4.01 -9.21
N SER A 367 -40.48 -3.77 -10.12
CA SER A 367 -39.88 -4.82 -10.97
C SER A 367 -39.10 -5.86 -10.16
N ILE A 368 -39.44 -7.15 -10.33
CA ILE A 368 -38.81 -8.28 -9.63
C ILE A 368 -37.29 -8.31 -9.85
N LYS A 369 -36.84 -8.14 -11.10
CA LYS A 369 -35.41 -8.17 -11.44
C LYS A 369 -34.63 -7.09 -10.68
N VAL A 370 -35.21 -5.90 -10.58
CA VAL A 370 -34.59 -4.77 -9.89
C VAL A 370 -34.64 -4.96 -8.38
N LYS A 371 -35.67 -5.62 -7.83
CA LYS A 371 -35.69 -5.99 -6.42
C LYS A 371 -34.60 -6.99 -6.05
N ILE A 372 -34.37 -8.01 -6.87
CA ILE A 372 -33.25 -8.95 -6.67
C ILE A 372 -31.92 -8.19 -6.69
N PHE A 373 -31.74 -7.27 -7.63
CA PHE A 373 -30.56 -6.41 -7.66
C PHE A 373 -30.42 -5.54 -6.40
N GLY A 374 -31.50 -4.92 -5.93
CA GLY A 374 -31.52 -4.17 -4.67
C GLY A 374 -31.14 -5.04 -3.47
N THR A 375 -31.60 -6.29 -3.42
CA THR A 375 -31.19 -7.27 -2.41
C THR A 375 -29.70 -7.62 -2.50
N CYS A 376 -29.14 -7.72 -3.71
CA CYS A 376 -27.70 -7.89 -3.90
C CYS A 376 -26.94 -6.67 -3.36
N LEU A 377 -27.38 -5.44 -3.63
CA LEU A 377 -26.74 -4.24 -3.08
C LEU A 377 -26.76 -4.19 -1.55
N ILE A 378 -27.88 -4.58 -0.92
CA ILE A 378 -27.97 -4.67 0.54
C ILE A 378 -26.92 -5.65 1.07
N THR A 379 -26.88 -6.86 0.53
CA THR A 379 -25.95 -7.89 0.99
C THR A 379 -24.49 -7.55 0.70
N MET A 380 -24.19 -6.95 -0.45
CA MET A 380 -22.87 -6.40 -0.80
C MET A 380 -22.42 -5.29 0.15
N GLY A 381 -23.34 -4.50 0.71
CA GLY A 381 -23.01 -3.45 1.68
C GLY A 381 -22.87 -3.97 3.10
N VAL A 382 -23.88 -4.69 3.59
CA VAL A 382 -23.99 -5.03 5.03
C VAL A 382 -22.93 -6.05 5.47
N PHE A 383 -22.61 -7.06 4.66
CA PHE A 383 -21.65 -8.11 5.06
C PHE A 383 -20.22 -7.58 5.25
N PRO A 384 -19.62 -6.84 4.30
CA PRO A 384 -18.30 -6.25 4.51
C PRO A 384 -18.23 -5.30 5.70
N CYS A 385 -19.31 -4.59 6.03
CA CYS A 385 -19.32 -3.63 7.13
C CYS A 385 -18.96 -4.27 8.48
N VAL A 386 -19.36 -5.51 8.76
CA VAL A 386 -19.06 -6.17 10.04
C VAL A 386 -17.57 -6.28 10.29
N THR A 387 -16.84 -6.80 9.30
CA THR A 387 -15.41 -7.08 9.44
C THR A 387 -14.59 -5.81 9.33
N LEU A 388 -15.00 -4.87 8.46
CA LEU A 388 -14.39 -3.55 8.37
C LEU A 388 -14.55 -2.76 9.67
N LEU A 389 -15.75 -2.73 10.26
CA LEU A 389 -15.98 -2.05 11.53
C LEU A 389 -15.16 -2.68 12.65
N GLY A 390 -15.18 -4.01 12.76
CA GLY A 390 -14.39 -4.74 13.75
C GLY A 390 -12.89 -4.44 13.62
N ALA A 391 -12.35 -4.48 12.41
CA ALA A 391 -10.95 -4.15 12.15
C ALA A 391 -10.65 -2.67 12.41
N TRP A 392 -11.48 -1.75 11.94
CA TRP A 392 -11.28 -0.30 12.08
C TRP A 392 -11.38 0.16 13.53
N ALA A 393 -12.31 -0.38 14.30
CA ALA A 393 -12.39 -0.17 15.75
C ALA A 393 -11.15 -0.77 16.44
N SER A 394 -10.77 -1.99 16.05
CA SER A 394 -9.66 -2.71 16.68
C SER A 394 -8.32 -2.03 16.46
N ILE A 395 -8.06 -1.37 15.33
CA ILE A 395 -6.75 -0.72 15.04
C ILE A 395 -6.66 0.74 15.52
N ASN A 396 -7.78 1.35 15.90
CA ASN A 396 -7.89 2.75 16.31
C ASN A 396 -8.15 2.92 17.82
N VAL A 397 -7.91 1.88 18.63
CA VAL A 397 -8.07 1.90 20.09
C VAL A 397 -6.91 1.18 20.76
N GLY A 398 -6.04 1.97 21.41
CA GLY A 398 -4.92 1.46 22.20
C GLY A 398 -5.37 0.92 23.55
N GLY A 399 -4.58 -0.01 24.10
CA GLY A 399 -4.90 -0.76 25.32
C GLY A 399 -5.82 -1.95 25.04
N PHE A 400 -5.41 -3.12 25.51
CA PHE A 400 -6.13 -4.37 25.29
C PHE A 400 -7.57 -4.32 25.84
N THR A 401 -7.74 -3.92 27.10
CA THR A 401 -9.05 -3.88 27.75
C THR A 401 -9.92 -2.80 27.15
N LYS A 402 -9.36 -1.63 26.84
CA LYS A 402 -10.11 -0.54 26.21
C LYS A 402 -10.66 -0.97 24.87
N ARG A 403 -9.83 -1.60 24.02
CA ARG A 403 -10.22 -2.14 22.71
C ARG A 403 -11.29 -3.23 22.82
N ALA A 404 -11.09 -4.18 23.74
CA ALA A 404 -12.06 -5.25 24.00
C ALA A 404 -13.42 -4.68 24.46
N MET A 405 -13.41 -3.62 25.27
CA MET A 405 -14.62 -2.92 25.70
C MET A 405 -15.28 -2.14 24.55
N THR A 406 -14.50 -1.44 23.72
CA THR A 406 -15.02 -0.71 22.56
C THR A 406 -15.77 -1.64 21.61
N TRP A 407 -15.15 -2.77 21.25
CA TRP A 407 -15.79 -3.75 20.39
C TRP A 407 -16.95 -4.47 21.11
N GLY A 408 -16.74 -4.93 22.34
CA GLY A 408 -17.74 -5.67 23.10
C GLY A 408 -19.02 -4.88 23.36
N VAL A 409 -18.93 -3.58 23.68
CA VAL A 409 -20.12 -2.72 23.84
C VAL A 409 -20.83 -2.53 22.50
N ALA A 410 -20.08 -2.31 21.41
CA ALA A 410 -20.67 -2.20 20.07
C ALA A 410 -21.39 -3.50 19.68
N GLU A 411 -20.82 -4.67 20.00
CA GLU A 411 -21.46 -5.97 19.81
C GLU A 411 -22.73 -6.14 20.63
N VAL A 412 -22.70 -5.80 21.93
CA VAL A 412 -23.90 -5.81 22.80
C VAL A 412 -25.04 -5.00 22.17
N VAL A 413 -24.74 -3.76 21.78
CA VAL A 413 -25.74 -2.91 21.12
C VAL A 413 -26.22 -3.56 19.83
N GLY A 414 -25.32 -4.04 18.97
CA GLY A 414 -25.69 -4.74 17.73
C GLY A 414 -26.65 -5.91 17.96
N GLN A 415 -26.40 -6.76 18.97
CA GLN A 415 -27.27 -7.90 19.26
C GLN A 415 -28.65 -7.48 19.81
N CYS A 416 -28.75 -6.37 20.55
CA CYS A 416 -30.04 -5.78 20.90
C CYS A 416 -30.85 -5.38 19.65
N PHE A 417 -30.18 -4.86 18.63
CA PHE A 417 -30.79 -4.55 17.34
C PHE A 417 -31.09 -5.79 16.50
N ALA A 418 -30.33 -6.88 16.65
CA ALA A 418 -30.67 -8.17 16.06
C ALA A 418 -31.95 -8.78 16.66
N ILE A 419 -32.21 -8.57 17.96
CA ILE A 419 -33.51 -8.90 18.58
C ILE A 419 -34.61 -8.10 17.88
N MET A 420 -34.45 -6.79 17.75
CA MET A 420 -35.42 -5.94 17.06
C MET A 420 -35.71 -6.41 15.63
N ALA A 421 -34.69 -6.84 14.87
CA ALA A 421 -34.82 -7.34 13.50
C ALA A 421 -35.89 -8.43 13.34
N SER A 422 -36.03 -9.30 14.35
CA SER A 422 -37.01 -10.39 14.34
C SER A 422 -38.47 -9.95 14.42
N HIS A 423 -38.73 -8.68 14.77
CA HIS A 423 -40.07 -8.14 15.02
C HIS A 423 -40.48 -7.02 14.05
N ILE A 424 -39.61 -6.57 13.13
CA ILE A 424 -39.91 -5.40 12.28
C ILE A 424 -40.61 -5.75 10.96
N TYR A 425 -40.50 -6.99 10.47
CA TYR A 425 -41.06 -7.43 9.18
C TYR A 425 -42.48 -7.98 9.32
N THR A 426 -43.43 -7.11 9.70
CA THR A 426 -44.81 -7.50 10.07
C THR A 426 -45.86 -7.25 8.99
N ASP A 427 -45.52 -6.50 7.93
CA ASP A 427 -46.45 -5.92 6.95
C ASP A 427 -46.22 -6.45 5.51
N PRO A 428 -46.52 -7.74 5.22
CA PRO A 428 -46.47 -8.26 3.84
C PRO A 428 -47.50 -7.54 2.94
N PRO A 429 -47.31 -7.49 1.60
CA PRO A 429 -46.28 -8.16 0.80
C PRO A 429 -45.08 -7.26 0.41
N ARG A 430 -45.04 -6.01 0.89
CA ARG A 430 -43.94 -5.07 0.55
C ARG A 430 -43.01 -4.78 1.72
N TYR A 431 -43.40 -5.12 2.95
CA TYR A 431 -42.61 -4.92 4.16
C TYR A 431 -42.00 -3.53 4.28
N LEU A 432 -42.78 -2.50 3.94
CA LEU A 432 -42.29 -1.12 3.89
C LEU A 432 -41.83 -0.66 5.27
N LYS A 433 -42.52 -1.07 6.35
CA LYS A 433 -42.11 -0.78 7.73
C LYS A 433 -40.72 -1.37 8.02
N GLY A 434 -40.54 -2.66 7.77
CA GLY A 434 -39.26 -3.34 8.01
C GLY A 434 -38.11 -2.74 7.20
N HIS A 435 -38.32 -2.49 5.90
CA HIS A 435 -37.32 -1.86 5.03
C HIS A 435 -37.00 -0.42 5.45
N SER A 436 -38.01 0.38 5.84
CA SER A 436 -37.79 1.76 6.28
C SER A 436 -36.98 1.85 7.57
N ILE A 437 -37.24 0.96 8.54
CA ILE A 437 -36.47 0.89 9.78
C ILE A 437 -35.02 0.49 9.47
N CYS A 438 -34.81 -0.55 8.65
CA CYS A 438 -33.45 -0.94 8.24
C CYS A 438 -32.72 0.21 7.54
N LEU A 439 -33.37 0.88 6.59
CA LEU A 439 -32.82 2.04 5.87
C LEU A 439 -32.39 3.15 6.83
N ALA A 440 -33.23 3.51 7.80
CA ALA A 440 -32.93 4.55 8.78
C ALA A 440 -31.67 4.22 9.59
N PHE A 441 -31.54 2.97 10.07
CA PHE A 441 -30.36 2.56 10.83
C PHE A 441 -29.11 2.38 9.96
N GLN A 442 -29.23 2.03 8.69
CA GLN A 442 -28.11 2.04 7.74
C GLN A 442 -27.61 3.48 7.49
N ALA A 443 -28.53 4.44 7.34
CA ALA A 443 -28.19 5.86 7.22
C ALA A 443 -27.56 6.42 8.51
N MET A 444 -28.07 6.06 9.68
CA MET A 444 -27.43 6.40 10.97
C MET A 444 -26.04 5.78 11.08
N GLY A 445 -25.84 4.55 10.61
CA GLY A 445 -24.52 3.90 10.54
C GLY A 445 -23.56 4.67 9.65
N PHE A 446 -23.99 5.09 8.45
CA PHE A 446 -23.20 5.94 7.55
C PHE A 446 -22.77 7.25 8.23
N ILE A 447 -23.74 7.98 8.82
CA ILE A 447 -23.48 9.25 9.50
C ILE A 447 -22.52 9.04 10.67
N SER A 448 -22.71 7.97 11.44
CA SER A 448 -21.84 7.61 12.57
C SER A 448 -20.41 7.30 12.12
N ALA A 449 -20.24 6.57 11.02
CA ALA A 449 -18.92 6.31 10.42
C ALA A 449 -18.22 7.60 9.99
N PHE A 450 -18.96 8.51 9.34
CA PHE A 450 -18.46 9.82 8.93
C PHE A 450 -18.05 10.69 10.13
N LEU A 451 -18.89 10.76 11.17
CA LEU A 451 -18.59 11.51 12.40
C LEU A 451 -17.41 10.93 13.16
N MET A 452 -17.27 9.60 13.22
CA MET A 452 -16.11 8.95 13.82
C MET A 452 -14.83 9.25 13.04
N TRP A 453 -14.89 9.25 11.70
CA TRP A 453 -13.77 9.62 10.84
C TRP A 453 -13.33 11.08 11.09
N LEU A 454 -14.26 12.03 11.13
CA LEU A 454 -13.97 13.43 11.48
C LEU A 454 -13.41 13.58 12.90
N HIS A 455 -13.98 12.87 13.87
CA HIS A 455 -13.52 12.89 15.26
C HIS A 455 -12.07 12.42 15.37
N MET A 456 -11.71 11.32 14.71
CA MET A 456 -10.34 10.82 14.71
C MET A 456 -9.39 11.72 13.91
N ARG A 457 -9.85 12.37 12.83
CA ARG A 457 -9.08 13.38 12.09
C ARG A 457 -8.72 14.56 13.00
N HIS A 458 -9.70 15.06 13.74
CA HIS A 458 -9.52 16.11 14.74
C HIS A 458 -8.55 15.69 15.86
N LEU A 459 -8.64 14.45 16.35
CA LEU A 459 -7.71 13.95 17.37
C LEU A 459 -6.28 13.80 16.84
N ASN A 460 -6.09 13.40 15.58
CA ASN A 460 -4.76 13.40 14.96
C ASN A 460 -4.18 14.83 14.91
N GLY A 461 -4.97 15.82 14.45
CA GLY A 461 -4.53 17.22 14.40
C GLY A 461 -4.17 17.78 15.78
N LYS A 462 -4.97 17.50 16.82
CA LYS A 462 -4.63 17.87 18.21
C LYS A 462 -3.32 17.29 18.70
N LYS A 463 -3.04 16.02 18.35
CA LYS A 463 -1.78 15.38 18.73
C LYS A 463 -0.58 15.98 18.00
N GLU A 464 -0.76 16.38 16.75
CA GLU A 464 0.26 17.10 15.99
C GLU A 464 0.56 18.46 16.62
N GLU A 465 -0.48 19.22 17.01
CA GLU A 465 -0.32 20.48 17.76
C GLU A 465 0.37 20.29 19.12
N GLU A 466 0.03 19.24 19.87
CA GLU A 466 0.67 18.95 21.17
C GLU A 466 2.14 18.56 21.00
N ALA A 467 2.47 17.71 20.03
CA ALA A 467 3.84 17.36 19.67
C ALA A 467 4.63 18.63 19.28
N ALA A 468 4.03 19.49 18.47
CA ALA A 468 4.58 20.77 18.06
C ALA A 468 4.96 21.68 19.24
N ARG A 469 4.06 21.80 20.23
CA ARG A 469 4.30 22.60 21.44
C ARG A 469 5.43 22.03 22.28
N HIS A 470 5.46 20.73 22.47
CA HIS A 470 6.52 20.07 23.25
C HIS A 470 7.89 20.23 22.59
N GLN A 471 7.98 20.08 21.27
CA GLN A 471 9.23 20.35 20.56
C GLN A 471 9.65 21.81 20.63
N ALA A 472 8.72 22.76 20.42
CA ALA A 472 9.03 24.19 20.53
C ALA A 472 9.53 24.58 21.94
N ALA A 473 9.05 23.89 22.97
CA ALA A 473 9.50 24.06 24.35
C ALA A 473 10.76 23.25 24.72
N GLY A 474 11.28 22.39 23.83
CA GLY A 474 12.39 21.49 24.12
C GLY A 474 12.09 20.44 25.20
N THR A 475 10.82 20.09 25.38
CA THR A 475 10.36 19.14 26.41
C THR A 475 9.82 17.87 25.77
N VAL A 476 9.91 16.74 26.47
CA VAL A 476 9.29 15.48 26.03
C VAL A 476 7.88 15.40 26.60
N HIS A 477 6.91 14.97 25.79
CA HIS A 477 5.53 14.82 26.25
C HIS A 477 5.47 13.82 27.43
N PRO A 478 4.77 14.09 28.55
CA PRO A 478 4.82 13.27 29.76
C PRO A 478 4.43 11.81 29.56
N MET A 479 3.55 11.51 28.58
CA MET A 479 3.13 10.13 28.28
C MET A 479 4.06 9.38 27.31
N SER A 480 5.15 9.97 26.82
CA SER A 480 6.01 9.33 25.79
C SER A 480 6.80 8.13 26.30
N HIS A 481 7.01 8.03 27.62
CA HIS A 481 7.66 6.88 28.26
C HIS A 481 6.68 5.75 28.61
N GLN A 482 5.39 5.93 28.32
CA GLN A 482 4.35 4.98 28.68
C GLN A 482 4.09 4.01 27.53
N SER A 483 3.78 2.76 27.85
CA SER A 483 3.34 1.81 26.85
C SER A 483 1.91 2.11 26.37
N LEU A 484 1.48 1.54 25.23
CA LEU A 484 0.07 1.63 24.79
C LEU A 484 -0.93 1.02 25.78
N GLU A 485 -0.49 0.18 26.71
CA GLU A 485 -1.36 -0.33 27.78
C GLU A 485 -1.58 0.69 28.91
N GLU A 486 -0.78 1.74 28.98
CA GLU A 486 -0.87 2.79 30.00
C GLU A 486 -1.46 4.08 29.42
N ALA A 487 -0.95 4.51 28.27
CA ALA A 487 -1.38 5.72 27.58
C ALA A 487 -2.50 5.48 26.56
N TYR A 488 -2.81 4.22 26.22
CA TYR A 488 -3.85 3.87 25.25
C TYR A 488 -3.61 4.52 23.88
N ASP A 489 -4.68 4.77 23.14
CA ASP A 489 -4.72 5.67 21.97
C ASP A 489 -4.57 7.16 22.33
N TYR A 490 -4.30 7.53 23.59
CA TYR A 490 -3.88 8.89 23.96
C TYR A 490 -2.36 9.06 23.90
N HIS A 491 -1.59 7.98 23.73
CA HIS A 491 -0.14 8.06 23.53
C HIS A 491 0.18 9.08 22.42
N PRO A 492 1.15 9.99 22.63
CA PRO A 492 1.45 11.07 21.68
C PRO A 492 1.82 10.54 20.29
N ASP A 493 2.51 9.38 20.21
CA ASP A 493 2.89 8.76 18.94
C ASP A 493 1.80 7.87 18.31
N PHE A 494 0.69 7.61 19.00
CA PHE A 494 -0.40 6.84 18.41
C PHE A 494 -1.15 7.68 17.37
N ARG A 495 -1.19 7.24 16.12
CA ARG A 495 -1.98 7.87 15.05
C ARG A 495 -3.20 7.01 14.69
N TYR A 496 -4.34 7.67 14.55
CA TYR A 496 -5.55 7.05 14.01
C TYR A 496 -5.42 6.88 12.49
N ILE A 497 -5.80 5.71 11.98
CA ILE A 497 -5.65 5.32 10.56
C ILE A 497 -6.90 5.73 9.78
N LEU A 498 -6.76 6.71 8.87
CA LEU A 498 -7.87 7.41 8.21
C LEU A 498 -7.80 7.45 6.67
N LEU A 499 -6.72 6.96 6.05
CA LEU A 499 -6.21 7.42 4.76
C LEU A 499 -7.28 7.72 3.68
N ILE A 500 -7.42 9.01 3.40
CA ILE A 500 -7.53 9.60 2.05
C ILE A 500 -6.41 10.64 2.04
N SER A 501 -5.31 10.38 1.35
CA SER A 501 -4.33 11.41 1.01
C SER A 501 -4.84 12.21 -0.18
N CYS A 502 -5.85 13.04 0.08
CA CYS A 502 -6.33 14.13 -0.77
C CYS A 502 -7.11 15.11 0.10
N ILE A 503 -6.60 16.35 0.19
CA ILE A 503 -7.27 17.57 0.68
C ILE A 503 -7.35 17.71 2.22
N GLU A 504 -6.40 18.47 2.80
CA GLU A 504 -6.68 19.65 3.63
C GLU A 504 -5.45 20.56 3.75
N ILE A 505 -5.78 21.82 4.02
CA ILE A 505 -5.00 23.05 3.95
C ILE A 505 -4.45 23.38 5.35
N ASP A 506 -3.17 23.73 5.38
CA ASP A 506 -2.47 24.72 6.22
C ASP A 506 -2.05 24.47 7.70
N SER A 507 -0.84 24.96 7.94
CA SER A 507 -0.28 25.63 9.14
C SER A 507 0.27 24.85 10.34
N SER A 508 1.62 24.88 10.42
CA SER A 508 2.45 25.16 11.62
C SER A 508 2.84 24.05 12.64
N SER A 509 4.16 23.76 12.64
CA SER A 509 5.03 23.43 13.81
C SER A 509 5.07 21.96 14.34
N PRO A 510 6.10 21.51 15.10
CA PRO A 510 7.05 20.50 14.57
C PRO A 510 7.39 19.26 15.49
N SER A 511 7.96 18.18 14.89
CA SER A 511 8.96 17.11 15.30
C SER A 511 8.96 16.33 16.68
N THR A 512 9.57 15.15 16.93
CA THR A 512 10.39 14.05 16.27
C THR A 512 10.41 12.83 17.25
N HIS A 513 10.60 11.53 16.92
CA HIS A 513 11.77 10.86 16.30
C HIS A 513 11.48 9.43 15.73
N LEU A 514 11.48 9.30 14.40
CA LEU A 514 12.29 8.37 13.59
C LEU A 514 12.34 9.05 12.23
N LYS A 515 13.56 9.28 11.70
CA LYS A 515 13.90 10.30 10.70
C LYS A 515 13.12 10.20 9.38
N SER A 516 11.86 10.61 9.41
CA SER A 516 11.12 11.12 8.28
C SER A 516 11.62 12.54 8.07
N LEU A 517 12.38 12.77 7.01
CA LEU A 517 12.54 14.11 6.47
C LEU A 517 11.19 14.55 5.93
N THR A 518 10.42 15.19 6.81
CA THR A 518 9.17 15.80 6.43
C THR A 518 9.50 17.12 5.72
N ILE A 519 9.40 17.05 4.40
CA ILE A 519 9.51 18.13 3.45
C ILE A 519 8.34 19.09 3.66
N ASN A 520 8.61 20.26 4.25
CA ASN A 520 7.62 21.33 4.35
C ASN A 520 7.61 22.11 3.03
N TYR A 521 6.62 21.84 2.16
CA TYR A 521 6.35 22.69 1.00
C TYR A 521 5.75 24.01 1.48
N THR A 522 6.57 25.05 1.58
CA THR A 522 6.08 26.43 1.53
C THR A 522 6.28 26.90 0.10
N MET A 523 5.20 27.05 -0.66
CA MET A 523 5.28 27.54 -2.05
C MET A 523 5.97 28.90 -2.06
N PRO A 524 7.13 29.09 -2.73
CA PRO A 524 7.71 30.40 -2.89
C PRO A 524 6.71 31.27 -3.65
N SER A 525 6.38 32.44 -3.09
CA SER A 525 5.52 33.43 -3.71
C SER A 525 6.15 33.91 -5.01
N SER A 526 5.77 33.30 -6.12
CA SER A 526 6.14 33.73 -7.45
C SER A 526 4.93 33.63 -8.36
N ASN A 527 4.82 34.60 -9.26
CA ASN A 527 3.74 34.72 -10.23
C ASN A 527 3.57 33.39 -10.99
N VAL A 528 2.51 32.65 -10.68
CA VAL A 528 2.13 31.43 -11.39
C VAL A 528 1.88 31.81 -12.85
N GLN A 529 2.83 31.49 -13.71
CA GLN A 529 2.69 31.65 -15.15
C GLN A 529 1.93 30.42 -15.65
N GLU A 530 0.74 30.62 -16.22
CA GLU A 530 -0.07 29.53 -16.80
C GLU A 530 0.78 28.69 -17.76
N GLN A 531 1.00 27.42 -17.43
CA GLN A 531 1.73 26.51 -18.32
C GLN A 531 0.81 26.03 -19.44
N PRO A 532 1.25 26.02 -20.72
CA PRO A 532 0.43 25.56 -21.83
C PRO A 532 0.06 24.07 -21.69
N GLU A 533 -1.18 23.72 -22.04
CA GLU A 533 -1.69 22.34 -22.00
C GLU A 533 -0.84 21.40 -22.89
N ALA A 534 -0.22 20.40 -22.27
CA ALA A 534 0.61 19.42 -22.96
C ALA A 534 -0.24 18.36 -23.68
N THR A 535 0.12 18.00 -24.91
CA THR A 535 -0.43 16.80 -25.55
C THR A 535 0.33 15.57 -25.06
N VAL A 536 -0.37 14.52 -24.62
CA VAL A 536 0.22 13.29 -24.08
C VAL A 536 -0.11 12.10 -24.98
N PHE A 537 0.90 11.28 -25.29
CA PHE A 537 0.72 10.02 -26.02
C PHE A 537 1.79 8.99 -25.60
N TYR A 538 1.61 7.74 -26.02
CA TYR A 538 2.53 6.64 -25.76
C TYR A 538 3.10 6.10 -27.07
N VAL A 539 4.34 5.64 -27.05
CA VAL A 539 5.05 5.04 -28.19
C VAL A 539 5.84 3.83 -27.76
N GLY A 540 6.18 2.98 -28.74
CA GLY A 540 6.89 1.74 -28.51
C GLY A 540 6.05 0.72 -27.75
N GLY A 541 6.77 -0.22 -27.14
CA GLY A 541 6.22 -1.34 -26.39
C GLY A 541 5.86 -2.55 -27.24
N GLU A 542 5.91 -3.71 -26.60
CA GLU A 542 5.58 -5.00 -27.20
C GLU A 542 4.67 -5.80 -26.27
N TYR A 543 3.88 -6.70 -26.85
CA TYR A 543 3.06 -7.63 -26.09
C TYR A 543 3.88 -8.85 -25.68
N ILE A 544 3.95 -9.10 -24.38
CA ILE A 544 4.53 -10.29 -23.77
C ILE A 544 3.43 -11.11 -23.09
N GLN A 545 3.67 -12.40 -22.89
CA GLN A 545 2.73 -13.31 -22.26
C GLN A 545 3.35 -13.90 -20.99
N ASP A 546 2.65 -13.74 -19.86
CA ASP A 546 2.97 -14.39 -18.58
C ASP A 546 1.86 -15.37 -18.16
N ASP A 547 2.00 -15.96 -16.97
CA ASP A 547 1.03 -16.91 -16.40
C ASP A 547 -0.39 -16.32 -16.19
N ARG A 548 -0.54 -14.99 -16.22
CA ARG A 548 -1.82 -14.28 -16.11
C ARG A 548 -2.38 -13.82 -17.46
N GLY A 549 -1.61 -13.96 -18.53
CA GLY A 549 -2.00 -13.66 -19.91
C GLY A 549 -1.12 -12.61 -20.59
N THR A 550 -1.58 -12.13 -21.74
CA THR A 550 -0.85 -11.17 -22.58
C THR A 550 -0.95 -9.75 -22.04
N HIS A 551 0.17 -9.05 -21.89
CA HIS A 551 0.25 -7.66 -21.47
C HIS A 551 1.40 -6.93 -22.17
N MET A 552 1.39 -5.58 -22.16
CA MET A 552 2.41 -4.77 -22.84
C MET A 552 3.57 -4.42 -21.90
N THR A 553 4.80 -4.44 -22.42
CA THR A 553 6.02 -3.97 -21.76
C THR A 553 6.80 -3.00 -22.67
N GLY A 554 7.74 -2.23 -22.13
CA GLY A 554 8.64 -1.38 -22.93
C GLY A 554 8.02 -0.13 -23.56
N SER A 555 6.80 0.27 -23.19
CA SER A 555 6.16 1.48 -23.72
C SER A 555 6.68 2.75 -23.03
N MET A 556 6.75 3.84 -23.78
CA MET A 556 7.30 5.13 -23.35
C MET A 556 6.22 6.23 -23.44
N CYS A 557 6.01 6.95 -22.34
CA CYS A 557 5.12 8.10 -22.27
C CYS A 557 5.82 9.35 -22.81
N VAL A 558 5.12 10.14 -23.62
CA VAL A 558 5.67 11.32 -24.30
C VAL A 558 4.72 12.49 -24.12
N ARG A 559 5.27 13.64 -23.71
CA ARG A 559 4.56 14.92 -23.64
C ARG A 559 5.14 15.90 -24.64
N ARG A 560 4.26 16.57 -25.38
CA ARG A 560 4.63 17.56 -26.40
C ARG A 560 4.37 18.97 -25.90
N TYR A 561 5.34 19.84 -26.12
CA TYR A 561 5.32 21.27 -25.82
C TYR A 561 5.79 22.09 -27.02
N GLY A 562 5.44 23.39 -27.01
CA GLY A 562 5.81 24.31 -28.07
C GLY A 562 5.02 24.08 -29.36
N LYS A 563 5.51 24.67 -30.44
CA LYS A 563 4.87 24.60 -31.76
C LYS A 563 5.85 24.04 -32.78
N LYS A 564 5.33 23.24 -33.71
CA LYS A 564 6.10 22.77 -34.86
C LYS A 564 6.48 23.96 -35.74
N VAL A 565 7.77 24.17 -35.94
CA VAL A 565 8.30 25.17 -36.87
C VAL A 565 8.75 24.44 -38.14
N PRO A 566 8.21 24.77 -39.33
CA PRO A 566 8.60 24.11 -40.57
C PRO A 566 10.11 24.17 -40.83
N GLY A 567 10.71 23.05 -41.22
CA GLY A 567 12.15 22.97 -41.50
C GLY A 567 13.05 22.94 -40.27
N GLN A 568 12.51 23.02 -39.06
CA GLN A 568 13.25 22.92 -37.81
C GLN A 568 13.03 21.55 -37.17
N PRO A 569 14.10 20.78 -36.87
CA PRO A 569 14.00 19.53 -36.12
C PRO A 569 13.40 19.75 -34.73
N ALA A 570 12.66 18.76 -34.24
CA ALA A 570 12.16 18.78 -32.86
C ALA A 570 13.29 18.53 -31.85
N ILE A 571 13.02 18.70 -30.56
CA ILE A 571 13.93 18.35 -29.48
C ILE A 571 13.29 17.27 -28.62
N VAL A 572 14.00 16.16 -28.40
CA VAL A 572 13.59 15.11 -27.47
C VAL A 572 14.44 15.21 -26.20
N PHE A 573 13.77 15.33 -25.04
CA PHE A 573 14.41 15.40 -23.73
C PHE A 573 14.30 14.05 -23.02
N ILE A 574 15.44 13.52 -22.58
CA ILE A 574 15.57 12.22 -21.94
C ILE A 574 16.20 12.43 -20.56
N HIS A 575 15.47 12.14 -19.49
CA HIS A 575 15.89 12.39 -18.10
C HIS A 575 16.91 11.36 -17.60
N GLY A 576 17.65 11.68 -16.53
CA GLY A 576 18.60 10.78 -15.88
C GLY A 576 17.95 9.78 -14.91
N ALA A 577 18.80 9.09 -14.13
CA ALA A 577 18.39 8.11 -13.13
C ALA A 577 17.59 8.79 -12.01
N SER A 578 16.62 8.07 -11.44
CA SER A 578 15.70 8.56 -10.41
C SER A 578 14.88 9.80 -10.75
N GLN A 579 14.91 10.28 -11.98
CA GLN A 579 14.11 11.41 -12.44
C GLN A 579 12.93 10.94 -13.31
N THR A 580 12.05 11.88 -13.66
CA THR A 580 11.07 11.72 -14.75
C THR A 580 11.18 12.91 -15.70
N GLY A 581 10.36 12.94 -16.75
CA GLY A 581 10.26 14.06 -17.68
C GLY A 581 9.97 15.41 -17.00
N THR A 582 9.37 15.42 -15.80
CA THR A 582 9.12 16.65 -15.02
C THR A 582 10.38 17.46 -14.74
N HIS A 583 11.55 16.81 -14.68
CA HIS A 583 12.86 17.46 -14.53
C HIS A 583 13.15 18.49 -15.65
N TRP A 584 12.60 18.25 -16.84
CA TRP A 584 12.74 19.16 -17.97
C TRP A 584 11.65 20.23 -18.03
N GLU A 585 10.54 20.00 -17.33
CA GLU A 585 9.35 20.85 -17.37
C GLU A 585 9.39 21.96 -16.32
N ALA A 586 9.89 21.67 -15.12
CA ALA A 586 9.95 22.62 -14.01
C ALA A 586 11.21 22.44 -13.17
N THR A 587 11.69 23.53 -12.59
CA THR A 587 12.71 23.50 -11.55
C THR A 587 12.05 23.22 -10.18
N PRO A 588 12.81 22.73 -9.17
CA PRO A 588 12.26 22.46 -7.84
C PRO A 588 11.70 23.70 -7.12
N ASP A 589 12.14 24.90 -7.50
CA ASP A 589 11.60 26.18 -7.05
C ASP A 589 10.49 26.74 -7.99
N ASN A 590 9.88 25.87 -8.81
CA ASN A 590 8.73 26.14 -9.71
C ASN A 590 8.99 27.11 -10.87
N ARG A 591 10.25 27.38 -11.24
CA ARG A 591 10.56 28.11 -12.48
C ARG A 591 10.39 27.18 -13.69
N PRO A 592 10.22 27.71 -14.91
CA PRO A 592 10.22 26.90 -16.12
C PRO A 592 11.52 26.10 -16.27
N GLY A 593 11.38 24.79 -16.49
CA GLY A 593 12.50 23.91 -16.81
C GLY A 593 12.99 24.10 -18.25
N LEU A 594 14.09 23.42 -18.59
CA LEU A 594 14.78 23.60 -19.87
C LEU A 594 13.89 23.35 -21.11
N ALA A 595 13.00 22.36 -21.06
CA ALA A 595 12.07 22.09 -22.17
C ALA A 595 11.03 23.19 -22.34
N MET A 596 10.56 23.78 -21.24
CA MET A 596 9.62 24.91 -21.28
C MET A 596 10.29 26.18 -21.78
N LEU A 597 11.53 26.42 -21.35
CA LEU A 597 12.32 27.56 -21.84
C LEU A 597 12.64 27.42 -23.34
N LEU A 598 12.96 26.22 -23.84
CA LEU A 598 13.16 25.97 -25.27
C LEU A 598 11.84 26.05 -26.05
N ALA A 599 10.74 25.55 -25.51
CA ALA A 599 9.42 25.70 -26.12
C ALA A 599 9.00 27.17 -26.25
N ALA A 600 9.29 27.99 -25.23
CA ALA A 600 9.12 29.44 -25.26
C ALA A 600 10.06 30.13 -26.26
N ASP A 601 11.22 29.51 -26.56
CA ASP A 601 12.19 29.93 -27.56
C ASP A 601 11.91 29.35 -28.97
N ASN A 602 10.63 29.02 -29.25
CA ASN A 602 10.10 28.50 -30.51
C ASN A 602 10.66 27.14 -30.95
N TRP A 603 11.00 26.25 -30.02
CA TRP A 603 11.28 24.85 -30.33
C TRP A 603 10.04 23.98 -30.12
N GLU A 604 9.91 22.94 -30.95
CA GLU A 604 8.99 21.83 -30.68
C GLU A 604 9.70 20.84 -29.76
N CYS A 605 9.16 20.61 -28.57
CA CYS A 605 9.81 19.81 -27.53
C CYS A 605 8.97 18.57 -27.21
N TYR A 606 9.62 17.41 -27.13
CA TYR A 606 9.05 16.14 -26.69
C TYR A 606 9.79 15.68 -25.43
N VAL A 607 9.09 15.65 -24.31
CA VAL A 607 9.63 15.21 -23.02
C VAL A 607 9.17 13.78 -22.77
N VAL A 608 10.11 12.86 -22.60
CA VAL A 608 9.80 11.43 -22.42
C VAL A 608 9.99 11.02 -20.96
N ASP A 609 9.16 10.09 -20.50
CA ASP A 609 9.46 9.27 -19.32
C ASP A 609 9.98 7.92 -19.83
N GLN A 610 11.18 7.50 -19.42
CA GLN A 610 11.77 6.24 -19.88
C GLN A 610 10.86 5.02 -19.59
N PRO A 611 10.91 3.93 -20.38
CA PRO A 611 10.15 2.71 -20.11
C PRO A 611 10.31 2.23 -18.66
N GLY A 612 9.19 1.92 -17.99
CA GLY A 612 9.20 1.49 -16.59
C GLY A 612 9.38 2.60 -15.53
N VAL A 613 9.48 3.87 -15.93
CA VAL A 613 9.69 5.01 -15.03
C VAL A 613 8.59 6.06 -15.23
N GLY A 614 8.20 6.74 -14.14
CA GLY A 614 7.22 7.83 -14.18
C GLY A 614 5.85 7.37 -14.70
N ARG A 615 5.38 8.02 -15.77
CA ARG A 615 4.08 7.74 -16.42
C ARG A 615 4.16 6.59 -17.41
N SER A 616 5.35 6.09 -17.73
CA SER A 616 5.54 4.89 -18.53
C SER A 616 5.19 3.65 -17.73
N ARG A 617 4.60 2.64 -18.38
CA ARG A 617 4.08 1.46 -17.69
C ARG A 617 5.21 0.72 -16.97
N TYR A 618 5.02 0.47 -15.68
CA TYR A 618 5.86 -0.41 -14.87
C TYR A 618 5.10 -1.67 -14.46
N HIS A 619 5.74 -2.81 -14.60
CA HIS A 619 5.31 -4.07 -14.00
C HIS A 619 6.58 -4.78 -13.49
N ALA A 620 6.48 -5.40 -12.32
CA ALA A 620 7.69 -5.91 -11.65
C ALA A 620 8.19 -7.22 -12.28
N ALA A 621 7.31 -8.01 -12.90
CA ALA A 621 7.66 -9.33 -13.41
C ALA A 621 8.49 -9.29 -14.70
N ASP A 622 8.32 -8.26 -15.51
CA ASP A 622 9.02 -8.02 -16.78
C ASP A 622 10.20 -7.05 -16.60
N ILE A 623 10.02 -5.97 -15.84
CA ILE A 623 11.04 -4.91 -15.67
C ILE A 623 12.00 -5.19 -14.50
N GLY A 624 11.55 -5.95 -13.49
CA GLY A 624 12.33 -6.24 -12.29
C GLY A 624 12.29 -5.11 -11.26
N ASP A 625 12.96 -5.31 -10.13
CA ASP A 625 12.93 -4.37 -9.02
C ASP A 625 13.59 -3.03 -9.38
N LEU A 626 12.97 -1.95 -8.92
CA LEU A 626 13.51 -0.59 -9.04
C LEU A 626 14.44 -0.29 -7.85
N THR A 627 15.48 0.49 -8.12
CA THR A 627 16.39 1.08 -7.12
C THR A 627 16.15 2.59 -6.98
N HIS A 628 16.71 3.21 -5.95
CA HIS A 628 16.57 4.65 -5.67
C HIS A 628 17.82 5.19 -4.97
N TYR A 629 18.05 6.50 -5.09
CA TYR A 629 19.07 7.20 -4.31
C TYR A 629 18.55 7.58 -2.93
N ALA A 630 19.40 7.45 -1.92
CA ALA A 630 19.16 7.99 -0.59
C ALA A 630 19.36 9.51 -0.56
N VAL A 631 18.82 10.16 0.47
CA VAL A 631 18.88 11.63 0.59
C VAL A 631 20.30 12.16 0.73
N GLU A 632 21.16 11.46 1.48
CA GLU A 632 22.58 11.79 1.63
C GLU A 632 23.33 11.80 0.30
N GLU A 633 22.92 10.94 -0.63
CA GLU A 633 23.59 10.77 -1.92
C GLU A 633 23.25 11.90 -2.88
N LEU A 634 21.98 12.31 -2.89
CA LEU A 634 21.55 13.46 -3.69
C LEU A 634 22.14 14.78 -3.14
N GLU A 635 22.21 14.93 -1.81
CA GLU A 635 22.91 16.06 -1.19
C GLU A 635 24.38 16.10 -1.62
N ALA A 636 25.09 14.99 -1.45
CA ALA A 636 26.53 14.91 -1.68
C ALA A 636 26.93 15.02 -3.16
N ALA A 637 26.09 14.58 -4.08
CA ALA A 637 26.43 14.53 -5.50
C ALA A 637 25.82 15.67 -6.32
N PHE A 638 24.61 16.12 -5.98
CA PHE A 638 23.80 16.92 -6.90
C PHE A 638 23.48 18.32 -6.38
N THR A 639 23.20 18.49 -5.09
CA THR A 639 22.55 19.72 -4.58
C THR A 639 23.38 20.50 -3.56
N ALA A 640 24.16 19.83 -2.72
CA ALA A 640 25.02 20.45 -1.70
C ALA A 640 26.34 19.69 -1.50
N PRO A 641 27.12 19.46 -2.57
CA PRO A 641 28.38 18.74 -2.50
C PRO A 641 29.36 19.46 -1.56
N GLN A 642 30.14 18.68 -0.83
CA GLN A 642 31.20 19.15 0.07
C GLN A 642 32.58 18.89 -0.55
N PRO A 643 33.65 19.56 -0.11
CA PRO A 643 35.01 19.39 -0.67
C PRO A 643 35.51 17.94 -0.68
N GLU A 644 35.05 17.10 0.25
CA GLU A 644 35.32 15.66 0.28
C GLU A 644 34.66 14.86 -0.85
N ASN A 645 33.63 15.40 -1.50
CA ASN A 645 32.94 14.77 -2.63
C ASN A 645 33.64 15.07 -3.96
N SER A 646 34.18 16.27 -4.11
CA SER A 646 34.91 16.72 -5.30
C SER A 646 35.77 17.93 -4.94
N PRO A 647 37.02 18.05 -5.46
CA PRO A 647 37.86 19.24 -5.26
C PRO A 647 37.16 20.55 -5.63
N TRP A 648 36.25 20.50 -6.60
CA TRP A 648 35.53 21.66 -7.14
C TRP A 648 34.16 21.90 -6.51
N ALA A 649 33.74 21.11 -5.51
CA ALA A 649 32.45 21.27 -4.85
C ALA A 649 32.23 22.68 -4.28
N HIS A 650 33.29 23.34 -3.83
CA HIS A 650 33.26 24.70 -3.31
C HIS A 650 32.84 25.77 -4.33
N LEU A 651 32.83 25.44 -5.63
CA LEU A 651 32.36 26.32 -6.70
C LEU A 651 30.83 26.28 -6.87
N HIS A 652 30.13 25.32 -6.25
CA HIS A 652 28.68 25.15 -6.44
C HIS A 652 27.88 26.26 -5.76
N THR A 653 27.33 27.17 -6.56
CA THR A 653 26.64 28.37 -6.07
C THR A 653 25.26 28.59 -6.70
N GLN A 654 24.94 27.83 -7.75
CA GLN A 654 23.71 28.00 -8.53
C GLN A 654 22.53 27.16 -8.05
N TRP A 655 22.69 26.30 -7.05
CA TRP A 655 21.54 25.57 -6.49
C TRP A 655 20.50 26.53 -5.87
N PRO A 656 19.20 26.41 -6.18
CA PRO A 656 18.12 27.17 -5.54
C PRO A 656 17.87 26.65 -4.11
N GLY A 657 17.98 27.54 -3.12
CA GLY A 657 17.95 27.15 -1.70
C GLY A 657 19.31 26.67 -1.19
N SER A 658 19.31 25.96 -0.05
CA SER A 658 20.54 25.45 0.59
C SER A 658 21.03 24.12 0.02
N GLY A 659 20.20 23.41 -0.75
CA GLY A 659 20.52 22.10 -1.30
C GLY A 659 20.56 20.97 -0.28
N LYS A 660 20.12 21.23 0.96
CA LYS A 660 20.10 20.26 2.05
C LYS A 660 18.68 19.95 2.48
N ARG A 661 18.48 18.75 2.99
CA ARG A 661 17.26 18.25 3.61
C ARG A 661 16.66 19.26 4.59
N GLY A 662 15.36 19.47 4.53
CA GLY A 662 14.65 20.49 5.30
C GLY A 662 14.60 21.86 4.62
N ASP A 663 15.35 22.08 3.53
CA ASP A 663 15.14 23.19 2.61
C ASP A 663 14.00 22.86 1.65
N PRO A 664 12.93 23.69 1.55
CA PRO A 664 11.77 23.39 0.72
C PRO A 664 12.10 23.11 -0.74
N VAL A 665 13.18 23.67 -1.29
CA VAL A 665 13.58 23.48 -2.69
C VAL A 665 14.30 22.15 -2.88
N PHE A 666 15.26 21.83 -2.00
CA PHE A 666 15.88 20.50 -2.01
C PHE A 666 14.84 19.42 -1.76
N ASP A 667 13.94 19.66 -0.83
CA ASP A 667 12.93 18.73 -0.43
C ASP A 667 11.91 18.50 -1.58
N ALA A 668 11.51 19.56 -2.29
CA ALA A 668 10.76 19.46 -3.55
C ALA A 668 11.49 18.62 -4.60
N PHE A 669 12.80 18.83 -4.75
CA PHE A 669 13.64 18.04 -5.65
C PHE A 669 13.65 16.56 -5.24
N TYR A 670 13.86 16.24 -3.96
CA TYR A 670 13.89 14.87 -3.46
C TYR A 670 12.52 14.17 -3.63
N ALA A 671 11.41 14.87 -3.36
CA ALA A 671 10.06 14.36 -3.58
C ALA A 671 9.75 14.08 -5.06
N SER A 672 10.43 14.77 -5.99
CA SER A 672 10.28 14.51 -7.43
C SER A 672 11.05 13.28 -7.92
N GLN A 673 11.90 12.69 -7.07
CA GLN A 673 12.67 11.50 -7.44
C GLN A 673 11.81 10.23 -7.39
N VAL A 674 12.10 9.29 -8.27
CA VAL A 674 11.37 8.01 -8.42
C VAL A 674 12.33 6.82 -8.42
N GLY A 675 11.76 5.62 -8.28
CA GLY A 675 12.49 4.38 -8.53
C GLY A 675 12.91 4.26 -9.99
N HIS A 676 14.12 3.77 -10.26
CA HIS A 676 14.65 3.54 -11.60
C HIS A 676 15.25 2.13 -11.74
N ILE A 677 15.46 1.67 -12.97
CA ILE A 677 16.00 0.33 -13.23
C ILE A 677 17.51 0.35 -12.97
N GLY A 678 17.98 -0.46 -12.01
CA GLY A 678 19.40 -0.50 -11.62
C GLY A 678 20.35 -1.16 -12.63
N SER A 679 19.82 -1.83 -13.66
CA SER A 679 20.61 -2.45 -14.75
C SER A 679 20.61 -1.56 -15.99
N TYR A 680 21.73 -0.86 -16.25
CA TYR A 680 21.87 -0.02 -17.46
C TYR A 680 21.69 -0.81 -18.75
N ALA A 681 22.22 -2.04 -18.84
CA ALA A 681 22.02 -2.88 -20.02
C ALA A 681 20.52 -3.12 -20.31
N LYS A 682 19.72 -3.28 -19.26
CA LYS A 682 18.26 -3.43 -19.37
C LYS A 682 17.58 -2.12 -19.76
N VAL A 683 18.01 -0.98 -19.19
CA VAL A 683 17.52 0.36 -19.58
C VAL A 683 17.79 0.60 -21.07
N GLU A 684 19.02 0.40 -21.52
CA GLU A 684 19.42 0.57 -22.92
C GLU A 684 18.60 -0.30 -23.87
N SER A 685 18.40 -1.58 -23.51
CA SER A 685 17.64 -2.54 -24.31
C SER A 685 16.15 -2.19 -24.42
N LEU A 686 15.53 -1.75 -23.32
CA LEU A 686 14.11 -1.36 -23.31
C LEU A 686 13.88 -0.01 -24.00
N PHE A 687 14.83 0.92 -23.89
CA PHE A 687 14.69 2.26 -24.45
C PHE A 687 14.85 2.29 -25.98
N ARG A 688 15.79 1.51 -26.54
CA ARG A 688 16.12 1.52 -27.98
C ARG A 688 14.89 1.38 -28.90
N PRO A 689 13.99 0.38 -28.75
CA PRO A 689 12.80 0.28 -29.62
C PRO A 689 11.78 1.40 -29.37
N ALA A 690 11.70 1.93 -28.14
CA ALA A 690 10.74 2.98 -27.80
C ALA A 690 11.14 4.34 -28.40
N ILE A 691 12.42 4.70 -28.35
CA ILE A 691 12.92 5.94 -28.96
C ILE A 691 12.89 5.86 -30.49
N GLU A 692 13.16 4.69 -31.09
CA GLU A 692 12.99 4.48 -32.53
C GLU A 692 11.53 4.74 -32.94
N ALA A 693 10.56 4.18 -32.22
CA ALA A 693 9.14 4.41 -32.50
C ALA A 693 8.77 5.90 -32.37
N LEU A 694 9.37 6.63 -31.42
CA LEU A 694 9.16 8.06 -31.28
C LEU A 694 9.72 8.83 -32.48
N LEU A 695 11.00 8.64 -32.80
CA LEU A 695 11.70 9.34 -33.88
C LEU A 695 11.01 9.08 -35.23
N ARG A 696 10.62 7.83 -35.52
CA ARG A 696 9.85 7.50 -36.74
C ARG A 696 8.50 8.20 -36.79
N LYS A 697 7.88 8.47 -35.64
CA LYS A 697 6.59 9.17 -35.55
C LYS A 697 6.73 10.70 -35.72
N ILE A 698 7.77 11.30 -35.17
CA ILE A 698 7.91 12.77 -35.11
C ILE A 698 8.81 13.34 -36.22
N GLY A 699 9.67 12.50 -36.82
CA GLY A 699 10.68 12.90 -37.79
C GLY A 699 12.01 13.28 -37.15
N PRO A 700 12.88 14.01 -37.89
CA PRO A 700 14.20 14.39 -37.41
C PRO A 700 14.16 15.22 -36.12
N ALA A 701 15.05 14.91 -35.17
CA ALA A 701 15.12 15.57 -33.87
C ALA A 701 16.54 15.66 -33.31
N PHE A 702 16.78 16.69 -32.50
CA PHE A 702 17.90 16.76 -31.57
C PHE A 702 17.57 16.00 -30.28
N LEU A 703 18.57 15.38 -29.67
CA LEU A 703 18.42 14.72 -28.38
C LEU A 703 19.12 15.54 -27.30
N ILE A 704 18.44 15.75 -26.17
CA ILE A 704 19.03 16.32 -24.96
C ILE A 704 18.99 15.24 -23.88
N THR A 705 20.16 14.83 -23.42
CA THR A 705 20.34 13.78 -22.41
C THR A 705 21.04 14.35 -21.17
N HIS A 706 20.70 13.83 -20.00
CA HIS A 706 21.37 14.09 -18.73
C HIS A 706 21.75 12.79 -18.01
N SER A 707 22.96 12.73 -17.45
CA SER A 707 23.40 11.65 -16.56
C SER A 707 23.20 10.25 -17.18
N GLN A 708 22.49 9.32 -16.52
CA GLN A 708 22.16 7.95 -16.99
C GLN A 708 21.62 7.90 -18.44
N SER A 709 20.98 8.94 -18.95
CA SER A 709 20.45 8.94 -20.31
C SER A 709 21.47 9.21 -21.41
N GLY A 710 22.71 9.59 -21.07
CA GLY A 710 23.79 9.77 -22.06
C GLY A 710 23.93 8.56 -23.01
N PRO A 711 24.16 7.35 -22.47
CA PRO A 711 24.14 6.09 -23.23
C PRO A 711 22.91 5.90 -24.12
N LEU A 712 21.74 6.32 -23.66
CA LEU A 712 20.48 6.20 -24.41
C LEU A 712 20.45 7.11 -25.65
N GLY A 713 21.09 8.28 -25.57
CA GLY A 713 21.31 9.15 -26.73
C GLY A 713 22.20 8.49 -27.78
N TRP A 714 23.27 7.80 -27.36
CA TRP A 714 24.15 7.05 -28.27
C TRP A 714 23.41 5.90 -28.96
N HIS A 715 22.60 5.15 -28.21
CA HIS A 715 21.76 4.07 -28.74
C HIS A 715 20.69 4.58 -29.71
N ALA A 716 20.08 5.74 -29.44
CA ALA A 716 19.11 6.35 -30.34
C ALA A 716 19.76 6.78 -31.67
N ALA A 717 20.96 7.37 -31.61
CA ALA A 717 21.74 7.72 -32.79
C ALA A 717 22.23 6.50 -33.58
N ASP A 718 22.61 5.42 -32.89
CA ASP A 718 23.00 4.16 -33.51
C ASP A 718 21.84 3.46 -34.22
N ALA A 719 20.62 3.52 -33.64
CA ALA A 719 19.42 2.90 -34.17
C ALA A 719 18.76 3.70 -35.31
N CYS A 720 18.76 5.03 -35.21
CA CYS A 720 18.11 5.94 -36.16
C CYS A 720 19.05 7.06 -36.63
N PRO A 721 20.21 6.73 -37.24
CA PRO A 721 21.25 7.70 -37.60
C PRO A 721 20.78 8.79 -38.58
N GLU A 722 19.69 8.54 -39.31
CA GLU A 722 19.08 9.46 -40.26
C GLU A 722 18.08 10.44 -39.62
N LEU A 723 17.59 10.13 -38.42
CA LEU A 723 16.60 10.95 -37.70
C LEU A 723 17.21 11.74 -36.54
N VAL A 724 18.41 11.38 -36.07
CA VAL A 724 19.09 12.13 -35.01
C VAL A 724 19.96 13.23 -35.61
N CYS A 725 19.53 14.48 -35.46
CA CYS A 725 20.23 15.65 -36.01
C CYS A 725 21.46 16.08 -35.20
N GLY A 726 21.55 15.66 -33.94
CA GLY A 726 22.62 16.01 -33.02
C GLY A 726 22.26 15.71 -31.58
N ILE A 727 23.27 15.63 -30.71
CA ILE A 727 23.11 15.29 -29.29
C ILE A 727 23.72 16.38 -28.41
N VAL A 728 22.94 16.87 -27.46
CA VAL A 728 23.40 17.69 -26.33
C VAL A 728 23.46 16.79 -25.10
N ALA A 729 24.66 16.36 -24.74
CA ALA A 729 24.91 15.52 -23.59
C ALA A 729 25.34 16.38 -22.39
N LEU A 730 24.42 16.57 -21.44
CA LEU A 730 24.69 17.24 -20.17
C LEU A 730 25.25 16.20 -19.20
N GLU A 731 26.56 16.21 -18.99
CA GLU A 731 27.28 15.29 -18.09
C GLU A 731 26.81 13.83 -18.25
N PRO A 732 27.01 13.22 -19.43
CA PRO A 732 26.55 11.86 -19.69
C PRO A 732 27.26 10.88 -18.75
N HIS A 733 26.54 9.85 -18.33
CA HIS A 733 27.09 8.79 -17.48
C HIS A 733 28.38 8.21 -18.09
N GLY A 734 29.44 8.25 -17.30
CA GLY A 734 30.80 7.82 -17.61
C GLY A 734 31.59 7.69 -16.30
N PRO A 735 32.93 7.60 -16.32
CA PRO A 735 33.84 7.63 -17.47
C PRO A 735 33.70 6.38 -18.37
N PRO A 736 34.33 6.37 -19.56
CA PRO A 736 34.37 5.18 -20.39
C PRO A 736 35.21 4.08 -19.73
N PHE A 737 34.73 2.84 -19.81
CA PHE A 737 35.33 1.65 -19.19
C PHE A 737 35.51 1.72 -17.66
N GLN A 738 35.79 0.56 -17.06
CA GLN A 738 36.13 0.46 -15.65
C GLN A 738 37.66 0.50 -15.46
N TYR A 739 38.14 1.34 -14.53
CA TYR A 739 39.55 1.40 -14.17
C TYR A 739 39.74 1.65 -12.66
N PRO A 740 40.92 1.31 -12.08
CA PRO A 740 41.14 1.31 -10.64
C PRO A 740 40.93 2.66 -9.93
N ASP A 741 41.28 3.77 -10.60
CA ASP A 741 41.23 5.13 -10.05
C ASP A 741 39.94 5.88 -10.40
N CYS A 742 38.85 5.16 -10.64
CA CYS A 742 37.55 5.76 -10.94
C CYS A 742 37.02 6.53 -9.71
N PRO A 743 36.44 7.74 -9.88
CA PRO A 743 35.94 8.55 -8.76
C PRO A 743 35.00 7.81 -7.80
N PRO A 744 35.03 8.14 -6.49
CA PRO A 744 34.29 7.41 -5.44
C PRO A 744 32.77 7.31 -5.63
N PHE A 745 32.15 8.27 -6.34
CA PHE A 745 30.72 8.20 -6.66
C PHE A 745 30.42 7.08 -7.67
N ASN A 746 31.31 6.89 -8.66
CA ASN A 746 31.18 5.89 -9.71
C ASN A 746 31.72 4.51 -9.30
N SER A 747 32.38 4.40 -8.14
CA SER A 747 32.91 3.16 -7.57
C SER A 747 31.98 2.50 -6.53
N ARG A 748 30.71 2.94 -6.40
CA ARG A 748 29.70 2.38 -5.48
C ARG A 748 28.73 1.45 -6.22
N PRO A 749 29.01 0.14 -6.30
CA PRO A 749 28.23 -0.81 -7.12
C PRO A 749 26.79 -1.04 -6.64
N GLU A 750 26.46 -0.63 -5.41
CA GLU A 750 25.14 -0.84 -4.80
C GLU A 750 24.09 0.20 -5.21
N ILE A 751 24.53 1.37 -5.71
CA ILE A 751 23.66 2.55 -5.87
C ILE A 751 23.63 3.03 -7.33
N VAL A 752 24.80 3.11 -7.96
CA VAL A 752 24.91 3.57 -9.36
C VAL A 752 24.68 2.41 -10.34
N GLY A 753 24.35 1.20 -9.85
CA GLY A 753 24.47 -0.05 -10.64
C GLY A 753 25.94 -0.46 -10.78
N LYS A 754 26.22 -1.75 -11.05
CA LYS A 754 27.60 -2.15 -11.40
C LYS A 754 28.03 -1.33 -12.63
N LEU A 755 28.88 -0.33 -12.43
CA LEU A 755 29.46 0.46 -13.50
C LEU A 755 30.29 -0.48 -14.38
N ILE A 756 29.67 -0.98 -15.44
CA ILE A 756 30.33 -1.77 -16.47
C ILE A 756 29.86 -1.12 -17.77
N HIS A 757 30.71 -0.25 -18.33
CA HIS A 757 30.66 0.08 -19.75
C HIS A 757 31.64 -0.86 -20.47
N PRO A 758 31.31 -2.16 -20.63
CA PRO A 758 32.22 -3.08 -21.28
C PRO A 758 32.46 -2.67 -22.74
N PHE A 759 31.56 -1.89 -23.33
CA PHE A 759 31.67 -1.37 -24.70
C PHE A 759 32.05 0.12 -24.73
N GLY A 760 32.87 0.58 -23.78
CA GLY A 760 33.38 1.95 -23.75
C GLY A 760 32.44 2.90 -23.04
N ILE A 761 31.40 3.37 -23.73
CA ILE A 761 30.44 4.37 -23.21
C ILE A 761 29.02 3.81 -23.02
N THR A 762 28.83 2.51 -23.20
CA THR A 762 27.54 1.81 -23.15
C THR A 762 27.67 0.44 -22.48
N SER A 763 26.57 -0.04 -21.90
CA SER A 763 26.48 -1.38 -21.30
C SER A 763 26.15 -2.48 -22.31
N THR A 764 25.50 -2.13 -23.42
CA THR A 764 25.21 -2.98 -24.58
C THR A 764 25.92 -2.45 -25.83
N PRO A 765 26.32 -3.30 -26.78
CA PRO A 765 27.17 -2.89 -27.89
C PRO A 765 26.43 -1.94 -28.85
N LEU A 766 27.14 -0.90 -29.30
CA LEU A 766 26.79 -0.09 -30.47
C LEU A 766 27.40 -0.72 -31.73
N LEU A 767 27.04 -0.21 -32.92
CA LEU A 767 27.62 -0.71 -34.17
C LEU A 767 29.04 -0.14 -34.40
N TYR A 768 30.04 -1.00 -34.20
CA TYR A 768 31.46 -0.67 -34.38
C TYR A 768 32.01 -1.04 -35.76
N GLU A 769 33.02 -0.31 -36.23
CA GLU A 769 33.80 -0.60 -37.43
C GLU A 769 35.30 -0.54 -37.14
N PRO A 770 36.06 -1.64 -37.29
CA PRO A 770 35.61 -3.00 -37.61
C PRO A 770 34.63 -3.60 -36.58
N PRO A 771 33.75 -4.53 -36.99
CA PRO A 771 32.76 -5.12 -36.09
C PRO A 771 33.40 -5.85 -34.92
N LEU A 772 32.69 -5.89 -33.80
CA LEU A 772 33.04 -6.75 -32.67
C LEU A 772 32.86 -8.23 -33.07
N GLN A 773 33.59 -9.13 -32.41
CA GLN A 773 33.30 -10.57 -32.51
C GLN A 773 31.89 -10.85 -31.98
N GLU A 774 31.22 -11.86 -32.53
CA GLU A 774 29.81 -12.16 -32.23
C GLU A 774 29.56 -12.49 -30.75
N ASP A 775 30.56 -13.03 -30.06
CA ASP A 775 30.59 -13.37 -28.63
C ASP A 775 31.32 -12.34 -27.76
N ALA A 776 31.66 -11.16 -28.31
CA ALA A 776 32.41 -10.14 -27.58
C ALA A 776 31.60 -9.61 -26.38
N VAL A 777 32.08 -9.91 -25.17
CA VAL A 777 31.51 -9.42 -23.91
C VAL A 777 32.04 -8.05 -23.49
N LYS A 778 33.12 -7.56 -24.14
CA LYS A 778 33.72 -6.23 -23.92
C LYS A 778 34.58 -5.78 -25.11
N LEU A 779 34.78 -4.48 -25.21
CA LEU A 779 35.72 -3.81 -26.10
C LEU A 779 37.11 -3.77 -25.41
N PRO A 780 38.21 -4.16 -26.09
CA PRO A 780 39.56 -4.10 -25.53
C PRO A 780 40.00 -2.67 -25.20
N TYR A 781 40.58 -2.47 -24.01
CA TYR A 781 41.03 -1.16 -23.53
C TYR A 781 42.26 -1.29 -22.62
N GLY A 782 43.10 -0.25 -22.61
CA GLY A 782 44.28 -0.12 -21.76
C GLY A 782 44.40 1.28 -21.18
N MET A 783 45.24 1.44 -20.15
CA MET A 783 45.58 2.75 -19.61
C MET A 783 46.59 3.42 -20.54
N LEU A 784 46.19 4.51 -21.19
CA LEU A 784 47.08 5.31 -22.04
C LEU A 784 47.18 6.74 -21.48
N PRO A 785 48.31 7.45 -21.70
CA PRO A 785 48.40 8.86 -21.32
C PRO A 785 47.32 9.68 -22.04
N ALA A 786 46.83 10.72 -21.36
CA ALA A 786 45.92 11.70 -21.97
C ALA A 786 46.57 12.31 -23.22
N ARG A 787 45.76 12.68 -24.22
CA ARG A 787 46.29 13.28 -25.45
C ARG A 787 46.87 14.66 -25.12
N GLY A 788 48.18 14.82 -25.30
CA GLY A 788 48.93 16.03 -25.00
C GLY A 788 49.66 15.89 -23.68
N GLU A 789 50.99 15.77 -23.75
CA GLU A 789 51.90 15.77 -22.59
C GLU A 789 51.89 17.12 -21.82
N ASP A 790 51.12 18.12 -22.28
CA ASP A 790 51.16 19.52 -21.82
C ASP A 790 49.84 20.07 -21.21
N MET A 791 48.85 19.24 -20.84
CA MET A 791 47.57 19.73 -20.27
C MET A 791 47.28 19.29 -18.82
N ILE A 792 48.34 18.96 -18.07
CA ILE A 792 48.27 18.91 -16.61
C ILE A 792 49.26 19.96 -16.08
N GLU A 793 49.02 21.23 -16.39
CA GLU A 793 49.67 22.29 -15.61
C GLU A 793 49.07 22.27 -14.21
N GLU A 794 49.92 22.10 -13.19
CA GLU A 794 49.59 22.09 -11.76
C GLU A 794 48.91 23.38 -11.26
N THR A 795 48.66 24.37 -12.13
CA THR A 795 48.02 25.63 -11.79
C THR A 795 46.93 26.00 -12.81
N GLY A 796 45.67 26.04 -12.36
CA GLY A 796 44.53 26.52 -13.15
C GLY A 796 43.26 25.71 -12.92
N ILE A 797 42.20 26.03 -13.69
CA ILE A 797 40.87 25.40 -13.62
C ILE A 797 40.92 23.89 -13.96
N TYR A 798 42.03 23.42 -14.55
CA TYR A 798 42.29 22.04 -14.98
C TYR A 798 43.15 21.22 -14.00
N ALA A 799 43.51 21.78 -12.84
CA ALA A 799 44.19 21.03 -11.79
C ALA A 799 43.26 19.96 -11.20
N GLY A 800 43.51 18.68 -11.53
CA GLY A 800 42.74 17.54 -10.99
C GLY A 800 42.12 16.57 -12.01
N LEU A 801 42.39 16.72 -13.31
CA LEU A 801 41.94 15.75 -14.33
C LEU A 801 42.52 14.35 -14.10
N ILE A 802 41.67 13.33 -14.26
CA ILE A 802 42.04 11.94 -14.00
C ILE A 802 42.56 11.28 -15.29
N LYS A 803 43.62 10.46 -15.16
CA LYS A 803 44.08 9.58 -16.25
C LYS A 803 43.10 8.43 -16.42
N GLY A 804 42.71 8.12 -17.65
CA GLY A 804 41.66 7.15 -17.92
C GLY A 804 41.99 6.16 -19.04
N PRO A 805 41.18 5.09 -19.15
CA PRO A 805 41.35 4.04 -20.14
C PRO A 805 40.97 4.52 -21.55
N ARG A 806 41.63 3.94 -22.55
CA ARG A 806 41.41 4.18 -23.98
C ARG A 806 41.32 2.85 -24.73
N GLN A 807 40.66 2.83 -25.89
CA GLN A 807 40.57 1.63 -26.73
C GLN A 807 41.96 1.13 -27.14
N GLU A 808 42.17 -0.19 -27.12
CA GLU A 808 43.37 -0.79 -27.71
C GLU A 808 43.31 -0.77 -29.23
N HIS A 809 44.48 -0.79 -29.88
CA HIS A 809 44.56 -0.85 -31.34
C HIS A 809 44.11 -2.23 -31.88
N PRO A 810 43.39 -2.26 -33.02
CA PRO A 810 42.89 -1.11 -33.79
C PRO A 810 41.68 -0.45 -33.11
N ILE A 811 41.70 0.89 -33.06
CA ILE A 811 40.61 1.69 -32.51
C ILE A 811 39.37 1.52 -33.38
N ARG A 812 38.25 1.10 -32.77
CA ARG A 812 37.00 0.88 -33.49
C ARG A 812 36.19 2.17 -33.55
N GLN A 813 35.67 2.45 -34.73
CA GLN A 813 34.83 3.60 -35.03
C GLN A 813 33.37 3.29 -34.74
N LEU A 814 32.60 4.25 -34.22
CA LEU A 814 31.16 4.15 -34.04
C LEU A 814 30.48 4.47 -35.37
N LYS A 815 30.16 3.42 -36.13
CA LYS A 815 29.78 3.50 -37.54
C LYS A 815 28.63 4.49 -37.80
N ASN A 816 27.59 4.44 -36.96
CA ASN A 816 26.37 5.20 -37.16
C ASN A 816 26.39 6.59 -36.50
N LEU A 817 27.40 6.90 -35.68
CA LEU A 817 27.50 8.18 -34.96
C LEU A 817 28.51 9.14 -35.61
N GLY A 818 29.33 8.68 -36.56
CA GLY A 818 30.43 9.46 -37.14
C GLY A 818 30.04 10.74 -37.87
N HIS A 819 28.77 10.92 -38.24
CA HIS A 819 28.25 12.14 -38.88
C HIS A 819 27.35 12.99 -37.96
N ILE A 820 27.08 12.54 -36.73
CA ILE A 820 26.11 13.18 -35.83
C ILE A 820 26.86 14.14 -34.90
N PRO A 821 26.62 15.47 -34.98
CA PRO A 821 27.30 16.44 -34.13
C PRO A 821 26.89 16.25 -32.66
N VAL A 822 27.89 16.16 -31.79
CA VAL A 822 27.71 16.02 -30.33
C VAL A 822 28.31 17.23 -29.62
N ILE A 823 27.58 17.78 -28.66
CA ILE A 823 28.15 18.66 -27.65
C ILE A 823 28.03 17.99 -26.28
N LEU A 824 29.16 17.85 -25.59
CA LEU A 824 29.23 17.40 -24.21
C LEU A 824 29.44 18.63 -23.33
N VAL A 825 28.53 18.88 -22.40
CA VAL A 825 28.53 20.04 -21.52
C VAL A 825 28.81 19.58 -20.09
N THR A 826 29.83 20.18 -19.47
CA THR A 826 30.25 19.87 -18.10
C THR A 826 30.23 21.14 -17.26
N ALA A 827 29.73 21.05 -16.04
CA ALA A 827 29.69 22.13 -15.06
C ALA A 827 30.92 22.08 -14.14
N GLU A 828 31.45 23.26 -13.79
CA GLU A 828 32.74 23.36 -13.08
C GLU A 828 32.71 22.80 -11.65
N ALA A 829 31.55 22.81 -10.98
CA ALA A 829 31.42 22.29 -9.61
C ALA A 829 30.93 20.83 -9.55
N SER A 830 30.70 20.20 -10.71
CA SER A 830 30.22 18.81 -10.79
C SER A 830 31.33 17.80 -10.50
N TYR A 831 30.95 16.63 -9.99
CA TYR A 831 31.86 15.47 -9.88
C TYR A 831 32.30 14.95 -11.26
N HIS A 832 31.58 15.30 -12.33
CA HIS A 832 31.95 15.01 -13.72
C HIS A 832 33.15 15.81 -14.24
N ALA A 833 33.46 16.96 -13.62
CA ALA A 833 34.49 17.89 -14.10
C ALA A 833 35.86 17.23 -14.32
N GLY A 834 36.19 16.25 -13.47
CA GLY A 834 37.47 15.55 -13.49
C GLY A 834 37.61 14.40 -14.50
N TYR A 835 36.52 13.98 -15.17
CA TYR A 835 36.56 12.79 -16.04
C TYR A 835 35.74 12.85 -17.33
N ASP A 836 34.83 13.82 -17.52
CA ASP A 836 34.02 13.93 -18.74
C ASP A 836 34.86 14.07 -20.03
N HIS A 837 36.09 14.59 -19.91
CA HIS A 837 37.05 14.64 -21.01
C HIS A 837 37.38 13.25 -21.55
N LEU A 838 37.36 12.20 -20.72
CA LEU A 838 37.58 10.82 -21.14
C LEU A 838 36.46 10.32 -22.05
N THR A 839 35.21 10.64 -21.73
CA THR A 839 34.05 10.32 -22.57
C THR A 839 34.15 11.05 -23.92
N ALA A 840 34.55 12.33 -23.89
CA ALA A 840 34.76 13.11 -25.10
C ALA A 840 35.92 12.56 -25.97
N GLU A 841 37.00 12.12 -25.33
CA GLU A 841 38.11 11.48 -26.01
C GLU A 841 37.72 10.14 -26.63
N PHE A 842 36.99 9.29 -25.91
CA PHE A 842 36.50 8.02 -26.44
C PHE A 842 35.66 8.25 -27.69
N LEU A 843 34.69 9.17 -27.63
CA LEU A 843 33.83 9.51 -28.76
C LEU A 843 34.65 10.03 -29.95
N ARG A 844 35.63 10.91 -29.69
CA ARG A 844 36.52 11.46 -30.72
C ARG A 844 37.38 10.38 -31.37
N ASP A 845 37.96 9.48 -30.57
CA ASP A 845 38.80 8.38 -31.07
C ASP A 845 37.96 7.36 -31.85
N ALA A 846 36.69 7.20 -31.49
CA ALA A 846 35.71 6.40 -32.21
C ALA A 846 35.06 7.13 -33.40
N GLY A 847 35.58 8.30 -33.81
CA GLY A 847 35.16 8.99 -35.03
C GLY A 847 33.93 9.88 -34.91
N VAL A 848 33.42 10.12 -33.70
CA VAL A 848 32.24 10.97 -33.47
C VAL A 848 32.65 12.45 -33.42
N PRO A 849 31.96 13.35 -34.15
CA PRO A 849 32.25 14.78 -34.15
C PRO A 849 31.74 15.43 -32.87
N ILE A 850 32.59 15.45 -31.85
CA ILE A 850 32.27 15.94 -30.51
C ILE A 850 32.99 17.25 -30.15
N LYS A 851 32.23 18.18 -29.56
CA LYS A 851 32.74 19.34 -28.84
C LYS A 851 32.51 19.17 -27.34
N HIS A 852 33.57 19.14 -26.54
CA HIS A 852 33.48 19.19 -25.08
C HIS A 852 33.57 20.65 -24.61
N VAL A 853 32.68 21.05 -23.70
CA VAL A 853 32.56 22.42 -23.21
C VAL A 853 32.39 22.40 -21.70
N TYR A 854 33.26 23.11 -21.00
CA TYR A 854 33.01 23.53 -19.64
C TYR A 854 32.16 24.81 -19.65
N LEU A 855 31.06 24.83 -18.91
CA LEU A 855 30.17 26.01 -18.83
C LEU A 855 30.92 27.26 -18.35
N ALA A 856 31.88 27.09 -17.43
CA ALA A 856 32.68 28.18 -16.89
C ALA A 856 33.51 28.92 -17.95
N ASP A 857 33.98 28.22 -18.99
CA ASP A 857 34.70 28.82 -20.12
C ASP A 857 33.79 29.69 -21.00
N GLN A 858 32.48 29.48 -20.88
CA GLN A 858 31.45 30.27 -21.57
C GLN A 858 30.91 31.39 -20.68
N GLY A 859 31.51 31.61 -19.51
CA GLY A 859 31.06 32.59 -18.52
C GLY A 859 29.88 32.14 -17.66
N ILE A 860 29.39 30.92 -17.85
CA ILE A 860 28.27 30.34 -17.09
C ILE A 860 28.88 29.58 -15.90
N ARG A 861 28.91 30.22 -14.73
CA ARG A 861 29.68 29.76 -13.58
C ARG A 861 28.83 29.32 -12.39
N GLY A 862 29.41 28.44 -11.60
CA GLY A 862 28.89 27.97 -10.32
C GLY A 862 27.89 26.83 -10.39
N ASN A 863 27.73 26.23 -11.57
CA ASN A 863 26.82 25.12 -11.79
C ASN A 863 27.38 23.80 -11.26
N GLY A 864 26.48 22.95 -10.77
CA GLY A 864 26.75 21.55 -10.42
C GLY A 864 26.12 20.58 -11.43
N HIS A 865 25.99 19.31 -11.04
CA HIS A 865 25.46 18.24 -11.91
C HIS A 865 24.03 18.52 -12.43
N MET A 866 23.25 19.29 -11.67
CA MET A 866 21.84 19.57 -11.96
C MET A 866 21.64 20.90 -12.72
N MET A 867 22.59 21.29 -13.57
CA MET A 867 22.62 22.57 -14.29
C MET A 867 21.30 22.97 -15.01
N ALA A 868 20.48 21.99 -15.43
CA ALA A 868 19.20 22.22 -16.10
C ALA A 868 18.10 22.80 -15.19
N ILE A 869 18.24 22.64 -13.87
CA ILE A 869 17.27 23.09 -12.86
C ILE A 869 17.84 24.10 -11.85
N GLU A 870 19.08 24.53 -12.05
CA GLU A 870 19.75 25.52 -11.19
C GLU A 870 19.30 26.97 -11.51
N LYS A 871 19.69 27.94 -10.66
CA LYS A 871 19.24 29.34 -10.72
C LYS A 871 19.47 29.99 -12.09
N ASN A 872 20.60 29.68 -12.73
CA ASN A 872 20.98 30.20 -14.04
C ASN A 872 20.62 29.24 -15.19
N ASN A 873 19.65 28.33 -15.03
CA ASN A 873 19.22 27.40 -16.09
C ASN A 873 18.82 28.10 -17.40
N LYS A 874 18.41 29.37 -17.36
CA LYS A 874 18.14 30.19 -18.55
C LYS A 874 19.41 30.51 -19.35
N GLU A 875 20.56 30.71 -18.71
CA GLU A 875 21.84 30.92 -19.39
C GLU A 875 22.30 29.61 -20.07
N VAL A 876 22.16 28.49 -19.36
CA VAL A 876 22.39 27.14 -19.91
C VAL A 876 21.48 26.89 -21.12
N GLN A 877 20.19 27.25 -21.02
CA GLN A 877 19.26 27.16 -22.14
C GLN A 877 19.69 28.00 -23.34
N GLN A 878 20.07 29.25 -23.13
CA GLN A 878 20.52 30.15 -24.20
C GLN A 878 21.75 29.61 -24.90
N TYR A 879 22.69 29.03 -24.15
CA TYR A 879 23.87 28.37 -24.70
C TYR A 879 23.49 27.19 -25.60
N ILE A 880 22.65 26.28 -25.09
CA ILE A 880 22.16 25.11 -25.82
C ILE A 880 21.41 25.54 -27.08
N SER A 881 20.48 26.48 -26.97
CA SER A 881 19.70 27.00 -28.10
C SER A 881 20.59 27.63 -29.18
N LYS A 882 21.64 28.35 -28.79
CA LYS A 882 22.64 28.90 -29.73
C LYS A 882 23.38 27.80 -30.48
N TRP A 883 23.74 26.70 -29.81
CA TRP A 883 24.36 25.55 -30.47
C TRP A 883 23.38 24.86 -31.42
N LEU A 884 22.16 24.58 -30.98
CA LEU A 884 21.12 23.94 -31.79
C LEU A 884 20.84 24.73 -33.08
N ARG A 885 20.65 26.05 -32.98
CA ARG A 885 20.43 26.92 -34.16
C ARG A 885 21.60 26.88 -35.14
N LYS A 886 22.84 26.79 -34.64
CA LYS A 886 24.03 26.64 -35.51
C LYS A 886 24.06 25.32 -36.26
N GLN A 887 23.43 24.25 -35.74
CA GLN A 887 23.33 22.97 -36.45
C GLN A 887 22.18 22.95 -37.48
N VAL A 888 21.14 23.76 -37.28
CA VAL A 888 20.01 23.88 -38.23
C VAL A 888 20.41 24.68 -39.48
N LEU A 889 21.20 25.75 -39.31
CA LEU A 889 21.58 26.66 -40.40
C LEU A 889 22.31 25.98 -41.60
N PRO A 890 23.22 25.00 -41.40
CA PRO A 890 23.86 24.24 -42.48
C PRO A 890 22.93 23.24 -43.20
N SER A 891 21.79 22.86 -42.59
CA SER A 891 20.85 21.87 -43.17
C SER A 891 19.76 22.49 -44.07
N LEU A 892 19.72 23.83 -44.16
CA LEU A 892 18.77 24.60 -44.98
C LEU A 892 19.41 25.24 -46.23
N SER A 893 20.73 25.05 -46.43
CA SER A 893 21.50 25.55 -47.57
C SER A 893 21.76 24.48 -48.62
#